data_AF-A0A3M2A3J5-F1
#
_entry.id   AF-A0A3M2A3J5-F1
#
_cell.length_a   1.000
_cell.length_b   1.000
_cell.length_c   1.000
_cell.angle_alpha   90.00
_cell.angle_beta   90.00
_cell.angle_gamma   90.00
#
_symmetry.space_group_name_H-M   'P 1'
#
loop_
_entity.id
_entity.type
_entity.pdbx_description
1 polymer ?
#
loop_
_entity_poly.entity_id
_entity_poly.type
_entity_poly.pdbx_seq_one_letter_code
_entity_poly.pdbx_strand_id
1 'polypeptide(L)'
;MQGLFHRHVHLGIAIRRVACRPIAPFALVRCAPDEIEQAQETVRQVAAPFGPDDGELGGAVRRAELFGQAGHRLAVHVEAHVLHVLASGVAGVDLFGVDEDEVPGEELERAAPDAACLVAPDLGANEVFAVEMGTLGHLPVAPVGVVERKAGPAVEGGGDVAWPHVGKGSSRPSGAPRRIRPQLRSSSPAPRRLCCPPMDGPPMPLAERLAALEAAQRSEEVRPGTPHTRWTSKVAIPQGGRMPRSEALLERLYAGDFVPREKKPMVVDTRRSLGCMLVSADDPPLAILDACSQIATLTHGFGADPIRKALHDGAFRQVLWVNPDSTVEPRPELAAYADTLRRLAPPGLDHVAFVAAGGAEANEKALWLARLHRADGHLRHRVLAFRGGFHGRTLVTLGATWNPAKRGPFEMPGFEAIFADPSPEGLARALDEHAGELYAAIVEPMMAEGGDVHLDAAFYRALRDATRKHAIPLVVDEVQTGFATGGPFFWWQRHGLGLPGDPETSPDLLTLAKKAQLGVVLSRYPDPAPVPVHVASALRGHLQALFAHEQHAGLSEVDRHLDQLARAFGGLVTSPRRAGATFAFDLPSAEHVGRFIAQRFPRGFLTYPAGERTVRFRLGAGFDRRRVADLFARIARALERIDDPRAAEWEGEEGRRRVDTRVRPMGPEDWPFVRELEARAYEPERRTTEAVLRACAARGMAWIATVDGERAGMAFALPLERATAPDRPVDGPAQDPTLGRGTTLYSVDLTVAPEFAGRGVGRALKEAQVEFARRRGYAFVSSRNREEAADPMTAINRALGGFVDARYAEQYGGGGRTAYVRIPLTAPPCEPDSDPPAFVDLASGIQRPFRRGAPGLAERDLEGPLASKLNLSNFTTVDVVHYVEHLRAIAPRGTWHVYFTSSRDETVDKCLRCLRVRRPEARIAVGLAGGYVGHTTAAARSLSDPAGFPEPFGLYPFPRLPHPAVAGVARTCEALDEVVAEHGAETVFGLFVEVVGERSGWTVEGEAAAALRVACDRHGIPLVAVETATGGYRCGDGAWGVDGWPDGVAPDGVLWYPGGQLGHVFVSDALYVEKPLTLISTWDGDEVCVIRTHEHLRAARTLDPTDRIEALDRLVLALAERTGGAVGGRGLYRTVRMDARLRDVVVTIGRSVGVVFGCGAPGVLVCAPAFDQTAEDLIGARRRLLPALDDAVAAGVVPGRQP
;
A
#
# COMPACT_ATOMS: atom_id res chain seq x y z
N MET A 1 4.84 47.48 -16.40
CA MET A 1 6.18 47.96 -16.81
C MET A 1 7.01 46.73 -17.17
N GLN A 2 6.87 46.11 -18.34
CA GLN A 2 7.38 46.46 -19.69
C GLN A 2 8.90 46.68 -19.75
N GLY A 3 9.59 45.71 -20.37
CA GLY A 3 10.86 45.91 -21.08
C GLY A 3 12.09 45.22 -20.50
N LEU A 4 12.42 44.01 -20.99
CA LEU A 4 13.75 43.66 -21.54
C LEU A 4 13.87 42.14 -21.79
N PHE A 5 13.46 41.74 -23.00
CA PHE A 5 13.94 40.53 -23.68
C PHE A 5 14.95 41.01 -24.74
N HIS A 6 16.17 40.45 -24.78
CA HIS A 6 16.80 39.94 -26.02
C HIS A 6 18.26 39.43 -25.88
N ARG A 7 18.53 38.38 -26.70
CA ARG A 7 19.81 37.77 -27.18
C ARG A 7 20.23 36.47 -26.44
N HIS A 8 19.74 35.28 -26.86
CA HIS A 8 20.14 34.36 -27.97
C HIS A 8 21.47 33.61 -27.77
N VAL A 9 21.43 32.26 -27.69
CA VAL A 9 21.99 31.28 -28.68
C VAL A 9 21.38 29.89 -28.45
N HIS A 10 21.18 29.17 -29.56
CA HIS A 10 20.52 27.89 -29.81
C HIS A 10 21.13 26.64 -29.15
N LEU A 11 20.26 25.67 -28.78
CA LEU A 11 20.53 24.24 -28.98
C LEU A 11 19.20 23.52 -29.29
N GLY A 12 19.15 22.83 -30.44
CA GLY A 12 17.95 22.16 -30.93
C GLY A 12 17.68 20.83 -30.23
N ILE A 13 16.44 20.65 -29.78
CA ILE A 13 15.85 19.34 -29.44
C ILE A 13 14.55 19.23 -30.24
N ALA A 14 14.46 18.19 -31.06
CA ALA A 14 13.25 17.81 -31.76
C ALA A 14 12.20 17.32 -30.75
N ILE A 15 11.21 18.17 -30.43
CA ILE A 15 10.02 17.79 -29.68
C ILE A 15 8.95 17.36 -30.69
N ARG A 16 8.60 16.07 -30.69
CA ARG A 16 7.28 15.63 -31.17
C ARG A 16 6.24 16.21 -30.22
N ARG A 17 5.48 17.21 -30.69
CA ARG A 17 4.31 17.77 -30.00
C ARG A 17 3.28 16.65 -29.79
N VAL A 18 3.06 16.25 -28.53
CA VAL A 18 1.78 15.70 -28.09
C VAL A 18 0.96 16.91 -27.66
N ALA A 19 0.01 17.31 -28.50
CA ALA A 19 -0.92 18.40 -28.18
C ALA A 19 -2.00 17.87 -27.23
N CYS A 20 -2.05 18.44 -26.02
CA CYS A 20 -3.22 18.37 -25.15
C CYS A 20 -4.38 19.12 -25.84
N ARG A 21 -5.53 18.46 -26.02
CA ARG A 21 -6.77 19.14 -26.40
C ARG A 21 -7.42 19.75 -25.15
N PRO A 22 -7.71 21.06 -25.11
CA PRO A 22 -8.75 21.59 -24.24
C PRO A 22 -10.12 21.10 -24.75
N ILE A 23 -11.06 20.82 -23.85
CA ILE A 23 -12.47 20.65 -24.22
C ILE A 23 -12.95 22.02 -24.74
N ALA A 24 -13.32 22.09 -26.02
CA ALA A 24 -13.91 23.30 -26.60
C ALA A 24 -15.37 23.48 -26.10
N PRO A 25 -15.82 24.71 -25.82
CA PRO A 25 -17.19 24.95 -25.37
C PRO A 25 -18.20 24.65 -26.48
N PHE A 26 -19.34 24.08 -26.11
CA PHE A 26 -20.50 23.90 -26.97
C PHE A 26 -21.40 25.14 -26.90
N ALA A 27 -22.02 25.52 -28.01
CA ALA A 27 -23.04 26.59 -28.06
C ALA A 27 -24.38 26.00 -28.50
N LEU A 28 -25.44 26.30 -27.75
CA LEU A 28 -26.82 25.96 -28.09
C LEU A 28 -27.45 27.16 -28.78
N VAL A 29 -27.87 26.99 -30.04
CA VAL A 29 -28.58 28.03 -30.78
C VAL A 29 -30.07 27.66 -30.82
N ARG A 30 -30.91 28.59 -30.37
CA ARG A 30 -32.37 28.46 -30.43
C ARG A 30 -32.85 29.26 -31.63
N CYS A 31 -33.44 28.60 -32.61
CA CYS A 31 -34.01 29.21 -33.82
C CYS A 31 -35.45 28.73 -34.01
N ALA A 32 -36.31 29.58 -34.61
CA ALA A 32 -37.67 29.19 -34.92
C ALA A 32 -37.67 28.08 -35.99
N PRO A 33 -38.67 27.15 -36.00
CA PRO A 33 -38.67 26.00 -36.91
C PRO A 33 -38.52 26.33 -38.40
N ASP A 34 -39.03 27.49 -38.80
CA ASP A 34 -39.00 28.07 -40.14
C ASP A 34 -37.66 28.74 -40.51
N GLU A 35 -36.77 28.95 -39.53
CA GLU A 35 -35.45 29.59 -39.71
C GLU A 35 -34.28 28.58 -39.68
N ILE A 36 -34.54 27.32 -39.32
CA ILE A 36 -33.51 26.26 -39.21
C ILE A 36 -32.79 26.04 -40.55
N GLU A 37 -33.54 26.06 -41.66
CA GLU A 37 -32.99 25.83 -43.00
C GLU A 37 -32.07 26.98 -43.44
N GLN A 38 -32.38 28.22 -43.04
CA GLN A 38 -31.58 29.41 -43.32
C GLN A 38 -30.33 29.50 -42.44
N ALA A 39 -30.42 29.06 -41.18
CA ALA A 39 -29.26 28.92 -40.28
C ALA A 39 -28.28 27.84 -40.79
N GLN A 40 -28.79 26.71 -41.27
CA GLN A 40 -27.99 25.65 -41.88
C GLN A 40 -27.31 26.13 -43.17
N GLU A 41 -28.01 26.87 -44.02
CA GLU A 41 -27.45 27.44 -45.25
C GLU A 41 -26.37 28.49 -44.97
N THR A 42 -26.54 29.31 -43.92
CA THR A 42 -25.51 30.27 -43.49
C THR A 42 -24.24 29.58 -43.00
N VAL A 43 -24.38 28.48 -42.23
CA VAL A 43 -23.24 27.65 -41.81
C VAL A 43 -22.53 27.04 -43.03
N ARG A 44 -23.27 26.58 -44.05
CA ARG A 44 -22.68 26.09 -45.31
C ARG A 44 -21.92 27.18 -46.07
N GLN A 45 -22.47 28.39 -46.17
CA GLN A 45 -21.83 29.51 -46.86
C GLN A 45 -20.57 30.02 -46.16
N VAL A 46 -20.57 30.06 -44.83
CA VAL A 46 -19.38 30.41 -44.03
C VAL A 46 -18.31 29.31 -44.13
N ALA A 47 -18.70 28.06 -44.31
CA ALA A 47 -17.80 26.92 -44.47
C ALA A 47 -17.25 26.76 -45.91
N ALA A 48 -17.92 27.32 -46.92
CA ALA A 48 -17.59 27.15 -48.35
C ALA A 48 -16.14 27.51 -48.77
N PRO A 49 -15.43 28.48 -48.16
CA PRO A 49 -14.03 28.77 -48.50
C PRO A 49 -13.04 27.68 -48.05
N PHE A 50 -13.43 26.81 -47.12
CA PHE A 50 -12.59 25.77 -46.55
C PHE A 50 -12.82 24.46 -47.34
N GLY A 51 -11.95 24.20 -48.31
CA GLY A 51 -12.04 23.04 -49.18
C GLY A 51 -11.91 21.69 -48.44
N PRO A 52 -12.31 20.57 -49.07
CA PRO A 52 -12.42 19.27 -48.42
C PRO A 52 -11.10 18.63 -47.93
N ASP A 53 -9.95 19.23 -48.25
CA ASP A 53 -8.62 18.69 -47.95
C ASP A 53 -7.90 19.34 -46.74
N ASP A 54 -8.52 20.32 -46.06
CA ASP A 54 -7.98 20.85 -44.79
C ASP A 54 -8.37 19.96 -43.61
N GLY A 55 -7.50 18.98 -43.34
CA GLY A 55 -7.70 17.79 -42.50
C GLY A 55 -8.11 17.95 -41.03
N GLU A 56 -8.31 19.17 -40.50
CA GLU A 56 -8.93 19.39 -39.18
C GLU A 56 -10.25 20.18 -39.24
N LEU A 57 -10.42 21.15 -40.15
CA LEU A 57 -11.68 21.90 -40.29
C LEU A 57 -12.74 21.17 -41.12
N GLY A 58 -12.34 20.48 -42.20
CA GLY A 58 -13.28 19.69 -43.02
C GLY A 58 -13.97 18.55 -42.25
N GLY A 59 -13.31 18.04 -41.20
CA GLY A 59 -13.83 17.00 -40.30
C GLY A 59 -14.70 17.52 -39.15
N ALA A 60 -14.68 18.84 -38.86
CA ALA A 60 -15.56 19.48 -37.90
C ALA A 60 -16.91 19.84 -38.57
N VAL A 61 -16.89 20.29 -39.82
CA VAL A 61 -18.11 20.63 -40.60
C VAL A 61 -19.00 19.41 -40.84
N ARG A 62 -18.43 18.22 -41.13
CA ARG A 62 -19.22 16.96 -41.22
C ARG A 62 -19.89 16.54 -39.91
N ARG A 63 -19.40 17.01 -38.76
CA ARG A 63 -20.00 16.71 -37.44
C ARG A 63 -21.12 17.68 -37.07
N ALA A 64 -21.19 18.86 -37.69
CA ALA A 64 -22.31 19.79 -37.55
C ALA A 64 -23.59 19.27 -38.25
N GLU A 65 -23.47 18.43 -39.28
CA GLU A 65 -24.62 17.86 -40.01
C GLU A 65 -25.28 16.65 -39.32
N LEU A 66 -24.71 16.12 -38.23
CA LEU A 66 -25.12 14.83 -37.65
C LEU A 66 -26.10 14.92 -36.46
N PHE A 67 -26.52 16.11 -36.02
CA PHE A 67 -27.48 16.27 -34.92
C PHE A 67 -28.72 17.08 -35.33
N GLY A 68 -29.65 16.40 -36.02
CA GLY A 68 -31.09 16.67 -35.95
C GLY A 68 -31.78 15.33 -35.70
N GLN A 69 -32.65 15.13 -34.71
CA GLN A 69 -33.79 15.97 -34.34
C GLN A 69 -34.11 15.81 -32.84
N ALA A 70 -34.12 16.91 -32.11
CA ALA A 70 -34.95 17.07 -30.92
C ALA A 70 -35.57 18.46 -31.03
N GLY A 71 -36.90 18.55 -30.93
CA GLY A 71 -37.66 19.76 -31.26
C GLY A 71 -37.04 21.06 -30.75
N HIS A 72 -37.01 22.07 -31.63
CA HIS A 72 -36.74 23.48 -31.36
C HIS A 72 -35.30 23.89 -30.96
N ARG A 73 -34.28 23.01 -31.05
CA ARG A 73 -32.89 23.35 -30.67
C ARG A 73 -31.87 22.74 -31.64
N LEU A 74 -30.93 23.56 -32.13
CA LEU A 74 -29.78 23.12 -32.92
C LEU A 74 -28.52 23.20 -32.06
N ALA A 75 -27.86 22.06 -31.80
CA ALA A 75 -26.57 22.01 -31.11
C ALA A 75 -25.45 21.96 -32.16
N VAL A 76 -24.63 23.02 -32.25
CA VAL A 76 -23.54 23.09 -33.23
C VAL A 76 -22.20 23.03 -32.50
N HIS A 77 -21.37 22.06 -32.90
CA HIS A 77 -20.01 21.94 -32.39
C HIS A 77 -19.10 22.85 -33.23
N VAL A 78 -18.66 23.99 -32.68
CA VAL A 78 -17.80 24.94 -33.40
C VAL A 78 -16.61 25.35 -32.54
N GLU A 79 -15.43 25.42 -33.14
CA GLU A 79 -14.26 25.97 -32.44
C GLU A 79 -14.42 27.47 -32.20
N ALA A 80 -13.89 27.96 -31.06
CA ALA A 80 -14.16 29.30 -30.52
C ALA A 80 -13.89 30.47 -31.48
N HIS A 81 -13.01 30.29 -32.47
CA HIS A 81 -12.69 31.31 -33.46
C HIS A 81 -13.72 31.43 -34.60
N VAL A 82 -14.55 30.40 -34.84
CA VAL A 82 -15.67 30.44 -35.80
C VAL A 82 -16.90 31.11 -35.19
N LEU A 83 -17.06 31.00 -33.86
CA LEU A 83 -18.17 31.58 -33.08
C LEU A 83 -18.25 33.11 -33.21
N HIS A 84 -17.10 33.77 -33.35
CA HIS A 84 -17.03 35.22 -33.51
C HIS A 84 -17.52 35.69 -34.89
N VAL A 85 -17.39 34.85 -35.93
CA VAL A 85 -17.85 35.14 -37.29
C VAL A 85 -19.36 34.95 -37.43
N LEU A 86 -19.91 33.91 -36.80
CA LEU A 86 -21.37 33.64 -36.77
C LEU A 86 -22.15 34.72 -36.01
N ALA A 87 -21.62 35.19 -34.87
CA ALA A 87 -22.24 36.26 -34.09
C ALA A 87 -22.29 37.62 -34.82
N SER A 88 -21.43 37.82 -35.84
CA SER A 88 -21.37 39.05 -36.63
C SER A 88 -22.18 39.00 -37.95
N GLY A 89 -22.69 37.83 -38.35
CA GLY A 89 -23.26 37.62 -39.69
C GLY A 89 -24.77 37.36 -39.75
N VAL A 90 -25.43 37.09 -38.61
CA VAL A 90 -26.87 36.74 -38.58
C VAL A 90 -27.56 37.63 -37.56
N ALA A 91 -28.43 38.54 -38.04
CA ALA A 91 -29.29 39.31 -37.17
C ALA A 91 -30.33 38.35 -36.53
N GLY A 92 -30.33 38.25 -35.19
CA GLY A 92 -31.33 37.48 -34.43
C GLY A 92 -30.83 36.24 -33.68
N VAL A 93 -29.52 36.02 -33.53
CA VAL A 93 -28.99 34.88 -32.73
C VAL A 93 -28.68 35.30 -31.30
N ASP A 94 -29.52 34.89 -30.34
CA ASP A 94 -29.23 35.03 -28.90
C ASP A 94 -28.44 33.82 -28.38
N LEU A 95 -27.26 34.08 -27.81
CA LEU A 95 -26.42 33.10 -27.13
C LEU A 95 -26.70 33.17 -25.63
N PHE A 96 -27.39 32.16 -25.07
CA PHE A 96 -27.62 32.10 -23.63
C PHE A 96 -26.41 31.51 -22.88
N GLY A 97 -25.86 32.27 -21.94
CA GLY A 97 -25.24 31.70 -20.74
C GLY A 97 -26.36 31.37 -19.75
N VAL A 98 -26.24 30.24 -19.03
CA VAL A 98 -27.27 29.79 -18.10
C VAL A 98 -27.21 30.65 -16.82
N ASP A 99 -28.27 31.40 -16.52
CA ASP A 99 -28.51 32.10 -15.25
C ASP A 99 -29.55 31.29 -14.42
N GLU A 100 -29.39 31.27 -13.10
CA GLU A 100 -30.06 30.30 -12.18
C GLU A 100 -31.53 30.58 -11.83
N ASP A 101 -32.17 31.65 -12.32
CA ASP A 101 -33.46 32.10 -11.77
C ASP A 101 -34.72 31.74 -12.59
N GLU A 102 -34.63 30.98 -13.69
CA GLU A 102 -35.82 30.60 -14.49
C GLU A 102 -35.90 29.10 -14.84
N VAL A 103 -36.03 28.21 -13.84
CA VAL A 103 -36.60 26.87 -14.06
C VAL A 103 -37.50 26.45 -12.87
N PRO A 104 -38.79 26.13 -13.09
CA PRO A 104 -39.67 25.64 -12.02
C PRO A 104 -39.19 24.29 -11.46
N GLY A 105 -38.98 24.23 -10.15
CA GLY A 105 -38.29 23.15 -9.42
C GLY A 105 -38.90 21.73 -9.43
N GLU A 106 -39.96 21.45 -10.20
CA GLU A 106 -40.55 20.10 -10.28
C GLU A 106 -40.12 19.29 -11.53
N GLU A 107 -39.48 19.90 -12.54
CA GLU A 107 -38.97 19.16 -13.72
C GLU A 107 -37.49 18.74 -13.61
N LEU A 108 -36.70 19.35 -12.72
CA LEU A 108 -35.28 19.01 -12.53
C LEU A 108 -35.06 17.68 -11.77
N GLU A 109 -36.00 17.26 -10.93
CA GLU A 109 -35.90 15.97 -10.22
C GLU A 109 -36.12 14.75 -11.13
N ARG A 110 -36.71 14.93 -12.33
CA ARG A 110 -36.97 13.82 -13.27
C ARG A 110 -35.92 13.66 -14.36
N ALA A 111 -35.00 14.61 -14.52
CA ALA A 111 -34.09 14.63 -15.66
C ALA A 111 -32.62 14.87 -15.27
N ALA A 112 -32.07 14.10 -14.31
CA ALA A 112 -30.66 13.62 -14.27
C ALA A 112 -30.25 13.14 -12.86
N PRO A 113 -30.08 11.83 -12.63
CA PRO A 113 -29.54 11.33 -11.36
C PRO A 113 -28.00 11.35 -11.25
N ASP A 114 -27.26 11.68 -12.31
CA ASP A 114 -25.80 11.44 -12.38
C ASP A 114 -24.92 12.72 -12.43
N ALA A 115 -25.44 13.88 -12.04
CA ALA A 115 -24.66 15.12 -11.95
C ALA A 115 -24.46 15.59 -10.50
N ALA A 116 -23.53 14.95 -9.78
CA ALA A 116 -22.99 15.53 -8.56
C ALA A 116 -21.92 16.58 -8.92
N CYS A 117 -22.37 17.82 -9.16
CA CYS A 117 -21.48 19.00 -9.18
C CYS A 117 -21.71 19.80 -7.89
N LEU A 118 -20.61 20.27 -7.31
CA LEU A 118 -20.55 21.07 -6.07
C LEU A 118 -21.42 22.33 -6.17
N VAL A 119 -22.44 22.44 -5.31
CA VAL A 119 -23.08 23.72 -4.98
C VAL A 119 -23.25 23.77 -3.46
N ALA A 120 -22.60 24.74 -2.83
CA ALA A 120 -22.77 25.08 -1.42
C ALA A 120 -23.94 26.09 -1.30
N PRO A 121 -24.84 25.96 -0.31
CA PRO A 121 -25.96 26.90 -0.16
C PRO A 121 -25.58 28.16 0.61
N ASP A 122 -26.20 29.27 0.19
CA ASP A 122 -26.47 30.53 0.88
C ASP A 122 -25.30 31.37 1.44
N LEU A 123 -25.01 32.47 0.71
CA LEU A 123 -24.69 33.75 1.33
C LEU A 123 -25.69 34.78 0.80
N GLY A 124 -26.69 35.10 1.64
CA GLY A 124 -27.61 36.20 1.39
C GLY A 124 -26.86 37.54 1.35
N ALA A 125 -27.11 38.29 0.28
CA ALA A 125 -26.75 39.68 0.15
C ALA A 125 -27.48 40.55 1.19
N ASN A 126 -26.79 41.51 1.80
CA ASN A 126 -27.13 42.92 1.67
C ASN A 126 -26.17 43.83 2.45
N GLU A 127 -25.98 45.02 1.87
CA GLU A 127 -25.43 46.27 2.41
C GLU A 127 -23.93 46.58 2.21
N VAL A 128 -23.73 47.28 1.09
CA VAL A 128 -22.71 48.28 0.78
C VAL A 128 -22.49 49.26 1.95
N PHE A 129 -21.25 49.47 2.38
CA PHE A 129 -20.74 50.80 2.74
C PHE A 129 -19.24 50.95 2.44
N ALA A 130 -18.91 52.16 1.99
CA ALA A 130 -17.63 52.60 1.49
C ALA A 130 -16.59 52.86 2.60
N VAL A 131 -15.35 52.94 2.14
CA VAL A 131 -14.10 53.33 2.81
C VAL A 131 -14.25 54.62 3.64
N GLU A 132 -13.63 54.66 4.82
CA GLU A 132 -12.96 55.87 5.30
C GLU A 132 -11.72 55.57 6.17
N MET A 133 -10.63 56.30 5.89
CA MET A 133 -9.36 56.25 6.60
C MET A 133 -9.45 56.98 7.96
N GLY A 134 -8.75 56.46 8.98
CA GLY A 134 -8.63 57.14 10.27
C GLY A 134 -7.34 56.76 11.01
N THR A 135 -6.41 57.69 11.02
CA THR A 135 -5.06 57.66 11.59
C THR A 135 -5.02 57.73 13.13
N LEU A 136 -3.94 57.17 13.67
CA LEU A 136 -3.19 57.61 14.88
C LEU A 136 -3.83 57.51 16.27
N GLY A 137 -3.09 56.88 17.19
CA GLY A 137 -3.32 56.97 18.62
C GLY A 137 -2.27 56.22 19.46
N HIS A 138 -1.03 56.70 19.44
CA HIS A 138 -0.04 56.39 20.48
C HIS A 138 -0.60 56.76 21.86
N LEU A 139 -0.30 55.95 22.90
CA LEU A 139 0.52 56.37 24.04
C LEU A 139 0.83 55.17 24.96
N PRO A 140 1.92 55.23 25.76
CA PRO A 140 2.61 54.10 26.35
C PRO A 140 2.46 54.06 27.88
N VAL A 141 3.21 53.16 28.51
CA VAL A 141 3.97 53.29 29.78
C VAL A 141 3.86 52.00 30.61
N ALA A 142 5.04 51.52 30.96
CA ALA A 142 5.38 50.33 31.73
C ALA A 142 5.33 50.61 33.26
N PRO A 143 6.19 50.00 34.10
CA PRO A 143 6.08 48.66 34.70
C PRO A 143 5.99 48.75 36.24
N VAL A 144 5.56 47.68 36.91
CA VAL A 144 5.87 47.49 38.34
C VAL A 144 6.27 46.04 38.57
N GLY A 145 7.47 45.85 39.09
CA GLY A 145 8.00 44.56 39.45
C GLY A 145 7.93 44.23 40.94
N VAL A 146 8.59 43.11 41.21
CA VAL A 146 9.31 42.69 42.40
C VAL A 146 8.57 41.84 43.46
N VAL A 147 9.17 40.67 43.69
CA VAL A 147 9.60 40.04 44.96
C VAL A 147 9.04 38.63 45.21
N GLU A 148 9.97 37.67 45.17
CA GLU A 148 9.91 36.32 45.73
C GLU A 148 9.51 36.27 47.22
N ARG A 149 8.83 35.20 47.64
CA ARG A 149 8.94 34.71 49.02
C ARG A 149 9.00 33.18 49.08
N LYS A 150 10.15 32.66 49.49
CA LYS A 150 10.32 31.38 50.17
C LYS A 150 9.91 31.51 51.65
N ALA A 151 9.23 30.50 52.18
CA ALA A 151 9.42 29.97 53.54
C ALA A 151 8.66 28.65 53.73
N GLY A 152 9.36 27.57 54.12
CA GLY A 152 8.78 26.45 54.89
C GLY A 152 8.75 26.79 56.40
N PRO A 153 8.59 25.84 57.36
CA PRO A 153 8.71 24.37 57.23
C PRO A 153 7.69 23.49 58.00
N ALA A 154 7.78 22.17 57.72
CA ALA A 154 7.63 20.96 58.55
C ALA A 154 6.41 20.71 59.48
N VAL A 155 5.73 19.57 59.26
CA VAL A 155 5.43 18.54 60.30
C VAL A 155 5.38 17.14 59.63
N GLU A 156 5.99 16.16 60.29
CA GLU A 156 6.09 14.73 59.96
C GLU A 156 4.77 13.96 60.10
N GLY A 157 4.61 12.90 59.31
CA GLY A 157 3.55 11.90 59.48
C GLY A 157 3.60 10.85 58.38
N GLY A 158 4.20 9.70 58.68
CA GLY A 158 4.38 8.59 57.75
C GLY A 158 3.07 7.94 57.29
N GLY A 159 3.09 7.42 56.06
CA GLY A 159 2.00 6.67 55.47
C GLY A 159 2.38 6.21 54.07
N ASP A 160 2.90 4.99 53.96
CA ASP A 160 3.13 4.28 52.71
C ASP A 160 1.82 4.19 51.90
N VAL A 161 1.84 4.66 50.64
CA VAL A 161 0.76 4.41 49.68
C VAL A 161 1.24 3.35 48.70
N ALA A 162 0.66 2.16 48.86
CA ALA A 162 0.87 0.98 48.04
C ALA A 162 0.17 1.10 46.67
N TRP A 163 0.88 0.64 45.63
CA TRP A 163 0.33 0.33 44.31
C TRP A 163 -0.37 -1.05 44.34
N PRO A 164 -1.57 -1.22 43.74
CA PRO A 164 -2.25 -2.51 43.74
C PRO A 164 -1.67 -3.47 42.68
N HIS A 165 -1.02 -4.54 43.14
CA HIS A 165 -0.80 -5.75 42.35
C HIS A 165 -1.98 -6.72 42.53
N VAL A 166 -2.58 -7.13 41.42
CA VAL A 166 -3.57 -8.23 41.35
C VAL A 166 -2.86 -9.56 41.59
N GLY A 167 -3.24 -10.27 42.64
CA GLY A 167 -2.74 -11.59 42.97
C GLY A 167 -3.43 -12.74 42.23
N LYS A 168 -2.66 -13.81 41.96
CA LYS A 168 -3.12 -15.19 42.10
C LYS A 168 -2.09 -15.92 42.96
N GLY A 169 -2.54 -16.44 44.10
CA GLY A 169 -1.69 -17.06 45.10
C GLY A 169 -1.34 -18.52 44.81
N SER A 170 -0.17 -18.93 45.29
CA SER A 170 0.00 -20.18 46.03
C SER A 170 1.17 -20.00 47.01
N SER A 171 1.00 -20.56 48.21
CA SER A 171 1.70 -20.24 49.46
C SER A 171 2.81 -21.23 49.82
N ARG A 172 3.97 -20.75 50.30
CA ARG A 172 4.61 -21.06 51.62
C ARG A 172 6.07 -20.52 51.71
N PRO A 173 6.63 -20.30 52.94
CA PRO A 173 7.48 -19.13 53.21
C PRO A 173 8.94 -19.41 53.63
N SER A 174 9.70 -18.31 53.65
CA SER A 174 10.79 -17.93 54.59
C SER A 174 12.27 -18.19 54.22
N GLY A 175 13.06 -17.11 54.26
CA GLY A 175 14.54 -17.09 54.26
C GLY A 175 15.13 -15.73 53.84
N ALA A 176 15.70 -14.99 54.79
CA ALA A 176 16.21 -13.60 54.73
C ALA A 176 17.34 -13.32 53.69
N PRO A 177 17.67 -12.03 53.38
CA PRO A 177 18.45 -11.65 52.20
C PRO A 177 19.96 -11.70 52.45
N ARG A 178 20.73 -12.32 51.56
CA ARG A 178 22.19 -12.15 51.45
C ARG A 178 22.52 -11.29 50.23
N ARG A 179 23.21 -10.17 50.48
CA ARG A 179 23.92 -9.37 49.48
C ARG A 179 24.89 -10.26 48.69
N ILE A 180 24.77 -10.32 47.37
CA ILE A 180 25.79 -10.93 46.49
C ILE A 180 26.00 -10.02 45.28
N ARG A 181 27.26 -9.63 45.06
CA ARG A 181 27.78 -8.88 43.91
C ARG A 181 27.52 -9.63 42.59
N PRO A 182 27.35 -8.95 41.44
CA PRO A 182 27.16 -9.64 40.18
C PRO A 182 28.47 -10.30 39.74
N GLN A 183 28.54 -11.63 39.86
CA GLN A 183 29.48 -12.44 39.10
C GLN A 183 28.81 -12.82 37.78
N LEU A 184 29.37 -12.34 36.68
CA LEU A 184 29.19 -12.89 35.34
C LEU A 184 29.44 -14.39 35.39
N ARG A 185 28.38 -15.20 35.35
CA ARG A 185 28.49 -16.65 35.20
C ARG A 185 28.55 -16.99 33.73
N SER A 186 29.75 -17.32 33.29
CA SER A 186 30.04 -18.17 32.13
C SER A 186 29.47 -19.57 32.39
N SER A 187 28.24 -19.82 31.94
CA SER A 187 27.75 -21.17 31.68
C SER A 187 26.52 -21.06 30.78
N SER A 188 26.74 -21.03 29.46
CA SER A 188 25.68 -21.23 28.48
C SER A 188 24.93 -22.52 28.80
N PRO A 189 23.59 -22.51 28.93
CA PRO A 189 22.83 -23.70 28.61
C PRO A 189 23.02 -23.91 27.11
N ALA A 190 23.46 -25.10 26.71
CA ALA A 190 23.45 -25.49 25.31
C ALA A 190 22.06 -25.20 24.71
N PRO A 191 21.98 -24.69 23.46
CA PRO A 191 20.71 -24.36 22.83
C PRO A 191 19.82 -25.60 22.83
N ARG A 192 18.59 -25.45 23.33
CA ARG A 192 17.57 -26.51 23.26
C ARG A 192 17.26 -26.76 21.78
N ARG A 193 17.96 -27.72 21.17
CA ARG A 193 17.58 -28.33 19.90
C ARG A 193 16.24 -29.04 20.09
N LEU A 194 15.14 -28.36 19.77
CA LEU A 194 13.84 -28.98 19.58
C LEU A 194 13.24 -28.44 18.29
N CYS A 195 13.40 -29.23 17.22
CA CYS A 195 12.40 -29.49 16.17
C CYS A 195 13.00 -30.40 15.08
N CYS A 196 13.42 -31.59 15.49
CA CYS A 196 13.33 -32.84 14.73
C CYS A 196 13.36 -33.95 15.79
N PRO A 197 12.58 -35.06 15.65
CA PRO A 197 12.89 -36.25 16.43
C PRO A 197 14.37 -36.61 16.20
N PRO A 198 15.08 -37.21 17.18
CA PRO A 198 16.41 -37.73 16.93
C PRO A 198 16.30 -38.77 15.81
N MET A 199 16.63 -38.35 14.59
CA MET A 199 16.81 -39.27 13.47
C MET A 199 18.17 -39.89 13.70
N ASP A 200 18.21 -41.15 14.09
CA ASP A 200 19.45 -41.93 14.16
C ASP A 200 20.11 -41.91 12.77
N GLY A 201 21.20 -41.15 12.62
CA GLY A 201 21.93 -40.99 11.36
C GLY A 201 22.70 -39.65 11.28
N PRO A 202 23.66 -39.50 10.35
CA PRO A 202 24.30 -38.21 10.10
C PRO A 202 23.23 -37.19 9.66
N PRO A 203 23.36 -35.91 10.05
CA PRO A 203 22.40 -34.89 9.65
C PRO A 203 22.38 -34.76 8.12
N MET A 204 21.18 -34.90 7.54
CA MET A 204 20.93 -34.72 6.12
C MET A 204 21.51 -33.38 5.61
N PRO A 205 22.20 -33.34 4.44
CA PRO A 205 22.72 -32.11 3.85
C PRO A 205 21.64 -31.02 3.72
N LEU A 206 22.05 -29.75 3.83
CA LEU A 206 21.10 -28.62 3.77
C LEU A 206 20.27 -28.63 2.47
N ALA A 207 20.89 -28.94 1.33
CA ALA A 207 20.23 -29.02 0.03
C ALA A 207 19.11 -30.09 0.02
N GLU A 208 19.37 -31.28 0.58
CA GLU A 208 18.36 -32.35 0.68
C GLU A 208 17.22 -31.98 1.63
N ARG A 209 17.53 -31.36 2.79
CA ARG A 209 16.51 -30.86 3.72
C ARG A 209 15.60 -29.82 3.08
N LEU A 210 16.20 -28.90 2.32
CA LEU A 210 15.52 -27.84 1.60
C LEU A 210 14.68 -28.36 0.42
N ALA A 211 15.14 -29.42 -0.25
CA ALA A 211 14.36 -30.12 -1.27
C ALA A 211 13.15 -30.86 -0.68
N ALA A 212 13.34 -31.55 0.45
CA ALA A 212 12.26 -32.22 1.17
C ALA A 212 11.22 -31.22 1.69
N LEU A 213 11.67 -30.09 2.25
CA LEU A 213 10.78 -29.00 2.69
C LEU A 213 9.99 -28.42 1.51
N GLU A 214 10.65 -28.13 0.39
CA GLU A 214 9.96 -27.62 -0.80
C GLU A 214 8.93 -28.63 -1.31
N ALA A 215 9.27 -29.92 -1.42
CA ALA A 215 8.33 -30.95 -1.87
C ALA A 215 7.08 -31.04 -0.95
N ALA A 216 7.27 -30.96 0.37
CA ALA A 216 6.17 -30.94 1.32
C ALA A 216 5.30 -29.69 1.15
N GLN A 217 5.92 -28.51 1.06
CA GLN A 217 5.20 -27.25 0.87
C GLN A 217 4.42 -27.24 -0.45
N ARG A 218 5.05 -27.63 -1.58
CA ARG A 218 4.41 -27.74 -2.90
C ARG A 218 3.18 -28.66 -2.90
N SER A 219 3.14 -29.68 -2.04
CA SER A 219 1.97 -30.54 -1.89
C SER A 219 0.79 -29.86 -1.17
N GLU A 220 1.06 -28.83 -0.37
CA GLU A 220 0.07 -28.00 0.34
C GLU A 220 -0.38 -26.78 -0.49
N GLU A 221 0.41 -26.39 -1.51
CA GLU A 221 0.17 -25.23 -2.35
C GLU A 221 -1.02 -25.42 -3.30
N VAL A 222 -1.74 -24.33 -3.56
CA VAL A 222 -2.87 -24.32 -4.48
C VAL A 222 -2.40 -23.92 -5.87
N ARG A 223 -2.73 -24.75 -6.86
CA ARG A 223 -2.37 -24.50 -8.27
C ARG A 223 -3.18 -23.35 -8.88
N PRO A 224 -2.62 -22.62 -9.87
CA PRO A 224 -3.34 -21.55 -10.55
C PRO A 224 -4.59 -22.08 -11.25
N GLY A 225 -5.67 -21.30 -11.23
CA GLY A 225 -6.95 -21.68 -11.83
C GLY A 225 -7.77 -22.70 -11.03
N THR A 226 -7.29 -23.13 -9.85
CA THR A 226 -8.09 -23.95 -8.93
C THR A 226 -9.37 -23.20 -8.56
N PRO A 227 -10.57 -23.80 -8.70
CA PRO A 227 -11.81 -23.13 -8.34
C PRO A 227 -11.88 -22.83 -6.83
N HIS A 228 -12.12 -21.57 -6.48
CA HIS A 228 -12.35 -21.15 -5.10
C HIS A 228 -13.78 -20.66 -4.91
N THR A 229 -14.47 -21.20 -3.91
CA THR A 229 -15.67 -20.55 -3.40
C THR A 229 -15.24 -19.39 -2.50
N ARG A 230 -15.52 -18.17 -2.94
CA ARG A 230 -15.34 -16.95 -2.15
C ARG A 230 -16.54 -16.74 -1.23
N TRP A 231 -16.30 -16.34 0.01
CA TRP A 231 -17.35 -16.01 0.97
C TRP A 231 -17.89 -14.62 0.69
N THR A 232 -19.19 -14.50 0.44
CA THR A 232 -19.79 -13.22 0.02
C THR A 232 -20.95 -12.76 0.89
N SER A 233 -21.49 -13.59 1.78
CA SER A 233 -22.84 -13.33 2.30
C SER A 233 -23.06 -13.55 3.78
N LYS A 234 -22.38 -14.48 4.46
CA LYS A 234 -22.65 -14.78 5.86
C LYS A 234 -21.39 -15.09 6.64
N VAL A 235 -21.42 -14.69 7.91
CA VAL A 235 -20.54 -15.21 8.94
C VAL A 235 -20.68 -16.73 9.01
N ALA A 236 -19.60 -17.39 9.40
CA ALA A 236 -19.57 -18.79 9.76
C ALA A 236 -18.63 -18.96 10.95
N ILE A 237 -19.10 -19.61 12.00
CA ILE A 237 -18.32 -19.86 13.22
C ILE A 237 -18.28 -21.38 13.44
N PRO A 238 -17.10 -22.01 13.36
CA PRO A 238 -16.94 -23.44 13.63
C PRO A 238 -17.45 -23.79 15.04
N GLN A 239 -18.01 -24.98 15.20
CA GLN A 239 -18.51 -25.44 16.49
C GLN A 239 -17.40 -25.41 17.55
N GLY A 240 -17.61 -24.66 18.63
CA GLY A 240 -16.62 -24.48 19.70
C GLY A 240 -15.36 -23.71 19.27
N GLY A 241 -15.35 -23.06 18.10
CA GLY A 241 -14.22 -22.26 17.61
C GLY A 241 -12.99 -23.07 17.19
N ARG A 242 -13.11 -24.40 17.02
CA ARG A 242 -11.98 -25.27 16.68
C ARG A 242 -11.49 -25.02 15.26
N MET A 243 -10.20 -24.77 15.11
CA MET A 243 -9.53 -24.49 13.83
C MET A 243 -8.21 -25.30 13.74
N PRO A 244 -8.29 -26.64 13.63
CA PRO A 244 -7.13 -27.51 13.78
C PRO A 244 -6.06 -27.30 12.70
N ARG A 245 -6.45 -26.89 11.47
CA ARG A 245 -5.49 -26.59 10.41
C ARG A 245 -4.75 -25.30 10.73
N SER A 246 -5.47 -24.26 11.16
CA SER A 246 -4.84 -23.02 11.62
C SER A 246 -3.90 -23.26 12.81
N GLU A 247 -4.32 -24.04 13.80
CA GLU A 247 -3.48 -24.40 14.96
C GLU A 247 -2.17 -25.07 14.52
N ALA A 248 -2.23 -26.10 13.66
CA ALA A 248 -1.04 -26.79 13.15
C ALA A 248 -0.10 -25.86 12.36
N LEU A 249 -0.65 -24.98 11.53
CA LEU A 249 0.13 -24.00 10.76
C LEU A 249 0.77 -22.93 11.66
N LEU A 250 0.08 -22.47 12.70
CA LEU A 250 0.62 -21.51 13.66
C LEU A 250 1.75 -22.13 14.50
N GLU A 251 1.65 -23.41 14.88
CA GLU A 251 2.76 -24.10 15.54
C GLU A 251 4.00 -24.21 14.63
N ARG A 252 3.80 -24.47 13.33
CA ARG A 252 4.89 -24.47 12.34
C ARG A 252 5.54 -23.09 12.18
N LEU A 253 4.71 -22.04 12.11
CA LEU A 253 5.15 -20.64 12.05
C LEU A 253 6.03 -20.30 13.27
N TYR A 254 5.55 -20.61 14.48
CA TYR A 254 6.23 -20.26 15.73
C TYR A 254 7.30 -21.27 16.19
N ALA A 255 7.57 -22.33 15.42
CA ALA A 255 8.46 -23.39 15.86
C ALA A 255 9.88 -22.86 16.14
N GLY A 256 10.39 -23.19 17.34
CA GLY A 256 11.69 -22.76 17.83
C GLY A 256 11.77 -21.29 18.22
N ASP A 257 10.62 -20.62 18.43
CA ASP A 257 10.52 -19.18 18.70
C ASP A 257 11.19 -18.31 17.62
N PHE A 258 11.36 -18.86 16.41
CA PHE A 258 12.07 -18.22 15.30
C PHE A 258 11.43 -16.89 14.90
N VAL A 259 10.09 -16.80 14.96
CA VAL A 259 9.36 -15.53 14.94
C VAL A 259 8.64 -15.35 16.27
N PRO A 260 8.48 -14.11 16.77
CA PRO A 260 7.77 -13.85 18.02
C PRO A 260 6.35 -14.40 18.03
N ARG A 261 5.97 -15.05 19.13
CA ARG A 261 4.61 -15.57 19.31
C ARG A 261 3.61 -14.43 19.47
N GLU A 262 2.67 -14.34 18.56
CA GLU A 262 1.57 -13.39 18.59
C GLU A 262 0.22 -14.09 18.74
N LYS A 263 -0.77 -13.37 19.28
CA LYS A 263 -2.14 -13.89 19.46
C LYS A 263 -2.92 -13.87 18.15
N LYS A 264 -2.48 -14.69 17.18
CA LYS A 264 -3.18 -14.90 15.91
C LYS A 264 -4.27 -15.96 16.12
N PRO A 265 -5.55 -15.65 15.82
CA PRO A 265 -6.66 -16.58 16.05
C PRO A 265 -6.76 -17.65 14.97
N MET A 266 -6.33 -17.34 13.74
CA MET A 266 -6.49 -18.20 12.57
C MET A 266 -5.41 -17.90 11.53
N VAL A 267 -5.17 -18.86 10.65
CA VAL A 267 -4.46 -18.67 9.37
C VAL A 267 -5.51 -18.36 8.31
N VAL A 268 -5.28 -17.30 7.53
CA VAL A 268 -6.21 -16.79 6.54
C VAL A 268 -5.94 -17.41 5.17
N ASP A 269 -7.02 -17.64 4.42
CA ASP A 269 -6.97 -17.93 2.99
C ASP A 269 -7.55 -16.73 2.21
N THR A 270 -6.66 -15.90 1.66
CA THR A 270 -7.02 -14.69 0.91
C THR A 270 -7.80 -14.97 -0.36
N ARG A 271 -7.70 -16.18 -0.92
CA ARG A 271 -8.43 -16.63 -2.12
C ARG A 271 -9.92 -16.88 -1.83
N ARG A 272 -10.26 -17.14 -0.56
CA ARG A 272 -11.64 -17.34 -0.07
C ARG A 272 -12.29 -16.05 0.45
N SER A 273 -11.49 -15.04 0.77
CA SER A 273 -11.95 -13.76 1.33
C SER A 273 -12.48 -12.83 0.21
N LEU A 274 -13.60 -12.15 0.44
CA LEU A 274 -14.19 -11.21 -0.52
C LEU A 274 -15.04 -10.14 0.17
N GLY A 275 -14.96 -8.89 -0.31
CA GLY A 275 -15.64 -7.75 0.28
C GLY A 275 -15.24 -7.58 1.75
N CYS A 276 -16.22 -7.49 2.63
CA CYS A 276 -15.97 -7.42 4.08
C CYS A 276 -15.69 -8.78 4.73
N MET A 277 -15.66 -9.90 4.00
CA MET A 277 -15.51 -11.23 4.60
C MET A 277 -14.04 -11.66 4.65
N LEU A 278 -13.52 -11.88 5.87
CA LEU A 278 -12.22 -12.50 6.13
C LEU A 278 -12.40 -13.98 6.48
N VAL A 279 -11.66 -14.88 5.82
CA VAL A 279 -11.90 -16.33 5.89
C VAL A 279 -10.63 -17.10 6.27
N SER A 280 -10.76 -18.00 7.24
CA SER A 280 -9.70 -18.93 7.65
C SER A 280 -9.40 -20.03 6.59
N ALA A 281 -8.25 -20.66 6.73
CA ALA A 281 -7.82 -21.81 5.92
C ALA A 281 -8.54 -23.12 6.30
N ASP A 282 -9.31 -23.14 7.39
CA ASP A 282 -9.98 -24.32 7.93
C ASP A 282 -11.25 -24.72 7.15
N ASP A 283 -11.70 -25.96 7.41
CA ASP A 283 -12.97 -26.50 6.93
C ASP A 283 -13.67 -27.29 8.06
N PRO A 284 -14.88 -26.89 8.52
CA PRO A 284 -15.58 -25.65 8.16
C PRO A 284 -14.76 -24.42 8.58
N PRO A 285 -14.83 -23.31 7.82
CA PRO A 285 -14.04 -22.13 8.14
C PRO A 285 -14.68 -21.29 9.24
N LEU A 286 -13.84 -20.57 9.98
CA LEU A 286 -14.19 -19.25 10.51
C LEU A 286 -14.25 -18.24 9.36
N ALA A 287 -15.39 -17.59 9.17
CA ALA A 287 -15.61 -16.48 8.23
C ALA A 287 -16.28 -15.32 8.98
N ILE A 288 -15.64 -14.15 8.97
CA ILE A 288 -16.04 -13.01 9.83
C ILE A 288 -16.16 -11.71 9.03
N LEU A 289 -16.95 -10.77 9.55
CA LEU A 289 -17.03 -9.40 9.04
C LEU A 289 -15.79 -8.61 9.49
N ASP A 290 -14.92 -8.23 8.55
CA ASP A 290 -13.82 -7.30 8.77
C ASP A 290 -14.32 -5.85 8.78
N ALA A 291 -14.79 -5.38 9.94
CA ALA A 291 -15.16 -3.99 10.16
C ALA A 291 -13.96 -3.11 10.55
N CYS A 292 -12.73 -3.55 10.23
CA CYS A 292 -11.49 -2.80 10.38
C CYS A 292 -10.82 -2.46 9.06
N SER A 293 -11.25 -3.07 7.95
CA SER A 293 -10.58 -2.98 6.63
C SER A 293 -9.06 -3.15 6.75
N GLN A 294 -8.62 -4.14 7.54
CA GLN A 294 -7.21 -4.40 7.86
C GLN A 294 -6.46 -3.16 8.39
N ILE A 295 -7.06 -2.45 9.36
CA ILE A 295 -6.58 -1.18 9.94
C ILE A 295 -6.62 -0.05 8.90
N ALA A 296 -7.80 0.15 8.29
CA ALA A 296 -8.09 1.18 7.29
C ALA A 296 -7.16 1.14 6.06
N THR A 297 -6.80 -0.05 5.58
CA THR A 297 -5.92 -0.24 4.40
C THR A 297 -6.66 -0.65 3.13
N LEU A 298 -7.92 -1.08 3.24
CA LEU A 298 -8.74 -1.55 2.12
C LEU A 298 -9.97 -0.66 1.91
N THR A 299 -10.08 0.01 0.76
CA THR A 299 -11.27 0.80 0.36
C THR A 299 -12.49 -0.08 0.04
N HIS A 300 -12.28 -1.21 -0.63
CA HIS A 300 -13.35 -2.11 -1.10
C HIS A 300 -13.44 -3.42 -0.32
N GLY A 301 -12.57 -3.61 0.67
CA GLY A 301 -12.35 -4.90 1.32
C GLY A 301 -11.55 -5.86 0.43
N PHE A 302 -11.68 -7.16 0.70
CA PHE A 302 -10.95 -8.24 0.01
C PHE A 302 -11.45 -8.46 -1.42
N GLY A 303 -10.57 -8.88 -2.32
CA GLY A 303 -10.89 -9.22 -3.70
C GLY A 303 -11.57 -8.08 -4.46
N ALA A 304 -11.08 -6.84 -4.32
CA ALA A 304 -11.69 -5.65 -4.90
C ALA A 304 -11.88 -5.77 -6.43
N ASP A 305 -13.10 -5.47 -6.91
CA ASP A 305 -13.47 -5.58 -8.33
C ASP A 305 -12.49 -4.81 -9.25
N PRO A 306 -12.11 -3.54 -8.97
CA PRO A 306 -11.15 -2.81 -9.81
C PRO A 306 -9.77 -3.47 -9.92
N ILE A 307 -9.27 -4.07 -8.83
CA ILE A 307 -7.96 -4.74 -8.80
C ILE A 307 -8.04 -6.03 -9.61
N ARG A 308 -9.12 -6.80 -9.44
CA ARG A 308 -9.32 -8.08 -10.16
C ARG A 308 -9.54 -7.84 -11.64
N LYS A 309 -10.32 -6.82 -12.01
CA LYS A 309 -10.46 -6.39 -13.40
C LYS A 309 -9.11 -6.05 -14.01
N ALA A 310 -8.34 -5.15 -13.36
CA ALA A 310 -7.02 -4.75 -13.84
C ALA A 310 -6.04 -5.93 -13.94
N LEU A 311 -6.11 -6.89 -13.02
CA LEU A 311 -5.33 -8.13 -13.08
C LEU A 311 -5.68 -8.98 -14.30
N HIS A 312 -6.97 -9.24 -14.53
CA HIS A 312 -7.44 -10.07 -15.66
C HIS A 312 -7.32 -9.37 -17.02
N ASP A 313 -7.30 -8.04 -17.04
CA ASP A 313 -7.00 -7.24 -18.22
C ASP A 313 -5.49 -7.09 -18.49
N GLY A 314 -4.64 -7.63 -17.59
CA GLY A 314 -3.19 -7.70 -17.78
C GLY A 314 -2.39 -6.49 -17.28
N ALA A 315 -2.99 -5.56 -16.53
CA ALA A 315 -2.29 -4.37 -16.01
C ALA A 315 -1.14 -4.72 -15.03
N PHE A 316 -1.21 -5.88 -14.38
CA PHE A 316 -0.17 -6.38 -13.47
C PHE A 316 0.85 -7.30 -14.14
N ARG A 317 0.69 -7.62 -15.44
CA ARG A 317 1.45 -8.66 -16.16
C ARG A 317 2.97 -8.55 -15.99
N GLN A 318 3.52 -7.33 -16.04
CA GLN A 318 4.98 -7.11 -15.90
C GLN A 318 5.47 -7.08 -14.46
N VAL A 319 4.63 -6.71 -13.49
CA VAL A 319 5.07 -6.34 -12.13
C VAL A 319 4.67 -7.37 -11.05
N LEU A 320 3.86 -8.36 -11.44
CA LEU A 320 3.44 -9.43 -10.55
C LEU A 320 4.57 -10.44 -10.30
N TRP A 321 5.34 -10.73 -11.35
CA TRP A 321 6.36 -11.78 -11.36
C TRP A 321 7.76 -11.26 -11.04
N VAL A 322 8.04 -10.02 -11.40
CA VAL A 322 9.30 -9.31 -11.15
C VAL A 322 8.97 -7.91 -10.62
N ASN A 323 9.82 -7.36 -9.74
CA ASN A 323 9.69 -5.96 -9.33
C ASN A 323 10.74 -5.12 -10.07
N PRO A 324 10.38 -4.34 -11.10
CA PRO A 324 11.34 -3.45 -11.74
C PRO A 324 11.79 -2.36 -10.77
N ASP A 325 13.05 -1.92 -10.90
CA ASP A 325 13.60 -0.84 -10.09
C ASP A 325 13.18 0.52 -10.65
N SER A 326 12.28 1.20 -9.94
CA SER A 326 11.73 2.51 -10.34
C SER A 326 12.74 3.66 -10.31
N THR A 327 13.93 3.47 -9.75
CA THR A 327 15.01 4.46 -9.75
C THR A 327 15.96 4.32 -10.93
N VAL A 328 15.96 3.14 -11.57
CA VAL A 328 16.75 2.86 -12.77
C VAL A 328 15.95 3.20 -14.02
N GLU A 329 14.68 2.78 -14.04
CA GLU A 329 13.77 2.93 -15.18
C GLU A 329 12.47 3.62 -14.73
N PRO A 330 12.07 4.75 -15.34
CA PRO A 330 10.77 5.36 -15.08
C PRO A 330 9.64 4.36 -15.34
N ARG A 331 8.66 4.35 -14.44
CA ARG A 331 7.51 3.44 -14.50
C ARG A 331 6.24 4.23 -14.80
N PRO A 332 5.52 3.95 -15.92
CA PRO A 332 4.29 4.66 -16.25
C PRO A 332 3.21 4.49 -15.17
N GLU A 333 3.21 3.38 -14.45
CA GLU A 333 2.29 3.09 -13.36
C GLU A 333 2.44 4.10 -12.21
N LEU A 334 3.68 4.42 -11.84
CA LEU A 334 4.02 5.40 -10.82
C LEU A 334 3.74 6.84 -11.29
N ALA A 335 4.04 7.14 -12.55
CA ALA A 335 3.74 8.44 -13.15
C ALA A 335 2.23 8.72 -13.13
N ALA A 336 1.42 7.76 -13.59
CA ALA A 336 -0.03 7.87 -13.59
C ALA A 336 -0.61 7.99 -12.17
N TYR A 337 -0.04 7.27 -11.20
CA TYR A 337 -0.46 7.41 -9.81
C TYR A 337 -0.13 8.81 -9.26
N ALA A 338 1.08 9.30 -9.49
CA ALA A 338 1.49 10.66 -9.11
C ALA A 338 0.64 11.73 -9.80
N ASP A 339 0.29 11.56 -11.07
CA ASP A 339 -0.61 12.48 -11.80
C ASP A 339 -2.01 12.51 -11.18
N THR A 340 -2.57 11.34 -10.84
CA THR A 340 -3.87 11.25 -10.16
C THR A 340 -3.83 11.94 -8.80
N LEU A 341 -2.80 11.71 -8.00
CA LEU A 341 -2.67 12.35 -6.70
C LEU A 341 -2.48 13.86 -6.83
N ARG A 342 -1.69 14.36 -7.78
CA ARG A 342 -1.54 15.80 -8.06
C ARG A 342 -2.84 16.47 -8.48
N ARG A 343 -3.67 15.80 -9.28
CA ARG A 343 -5.00 16.33 -9.64
C ARG A 343 -5.95 16.44 -8.46
N LEU A 344 -5.81 15.56 -7.47
CA LEU A 344 -6.62 15.57 -6.25
C LEU A 344 -6.05 16.51 -5.19
N ALA A 345 -4.73 16.75 -5.23
CA ALA A 345 -4.00 17.51 -4.23
C ALA A 345 -4.48 18.96 -4.15
N PRO A 346 -4.42 19.58 -2.95
CA PRO A 346 -4.70 20.99 -2.82
C PRO A 346 -3.64 21.86 -3.52
N PRO A 347 -3.95 23.14 -3.79
CA PRO A 347 -3.01 24.08 -4.39
C PRO A 347 -1.68 24.15 -3.64
N GLY A 348 -0.57 24.11 -4.38
CA GLY A 348 0.80 24.22 -3.88
C GLY A 348 1.49 22.89 -3.54
N LEU A 349 0.80 21.76 -3.55
CA LEU A 349 1.44 20.44 -3.38
C LEU A 349 1.77 19.80 -4.74
N ASP A 350 2.76 20.38 -5.41
CA ASP A 350 3.09 20.03 -6.81
C ASP A 350 3.97 18.78 -6.96
N HIS A 351 4.54 18.27 -5.87
CA HIS A 351 5.45 17.13 -5.88
C HIS A 351 4.87 15.91 -5.19
N VAL A 352 5.17 14.72 -5.74
CA VAL A 352 4.81 13.43 -5.16
C VAL A 352 6.08 12.61 -4.97
N ALA A 353 6.32 12.17 -3.75
CA ALA A 353 7.37 11.20 -3.42
C ALA A 353 6.75 9.88 -2.96
N PHE A 354 7.36 8.76 -3.33
CA PHE A 354 6.97 7.44 -2.88
C PHE A 354 8.07 6.84 -2.02
N VAL A 355 7.69 6.16 -0.96
CA VAL A 355 8.60 5.38 -0.10
C VAL A 355 8.11 3.94 0.01
N ALA A 356 9.05 3.04 0.28
CA ALA A 356 8.78 1.59 0.25
C ALA A 356 7.82 1.17 1.39
N ALA A 357 8.09 1.58 2.64
CA ALA A 357 7.21 1.24 3.77
C ALA A 357 5.99 2.18 3.91
N GLY A 358 5.15 1.87 4.90
CA GLY A 358 3.92 2.59 5.23
C GLY A 358 4.12 3.96 5.87
N GLY A 359 3.15 4.37 6.69
CA GLY A 359 3.01 5.77 7.13
C GLY A 359 4.18 6.37 7.91
N ALA A 360 4.91 5.55 8.68
CA ALA A 360 6.06 6.03 9.45
C ALA A 360 7.18 6.59 8.54
N GLU A 361 7.50 5.90 7.44
CA GLU A 361 8.49 6.39 6.48
C GLU A 361 7.99 7.59 5.69
N ALA A 362 6.70 7.62 5.33
CA ALA A 362 6.12 8.79 4.67
C ALA A 362 6.25 10.04 5.55
N ASN A 363 5.95 9.90 6.85
CA ASN A 363 6.13 10.96 7.84
C ASN A 363 7.60 11.34 8.02
N GLU A 364 8.53 10.38 8.10
CA GLU A 364 9.96 10.71 8.22
C GLU A 364 10.56 11.35 6.96
N LYS A 365 10.10 10.93 5.77
CA LYS A 365 10.43 11.60 4.50
C LYS A 365 9.88 13.02 4.50
N ALA A 366 8.63 13.23 4.90
CA ALA A 366 8.04 14.56 4.98
C ALA A 366 8.77 15.48 5.98
N LEU A 367 9.11 14.95 7.16
CA LEU A 367 9.88 15.67 8.17
C LEU A 367 11.30 16.00 7.70
N TRP A 368 11.93 15.12 6.91
CA TRP A 368 13.23 15.41 6.30
C TRP A 368 13.14 16.52 5.26
N LEU A 369 12.17 16.47 4.35
CA LEU A 369 11.91 17.52 3.37
C LEU A 369 11.63 18.87 4.07
N ALA A 370 10.78 18.87 5.11
CA ALA A 370 10.54 20.07 5.92
C ALA A 370 11.83 20.65 6.51
N ARG A 371 12.73 19.79 7.01
CA ARG A 371 14.02 20.20 7.58
C ARG A 371 15.01 20.73 6.53
N LEU A 372 15.06 20.11 5.35
CA LEU A 372 15.91 20.54 4.22
C LEU A 372 15.50 21.93 3.69
N HIS A 373 14.20 22.22 3.68
CA HIS A 373 13.64 23.41 3.04
C HIS A 373 13.27 24.54 4.02
N ARG A 374 13.84 24.54 5.23
CA ARG A 374 13.58 25.63 6.19
C ARG A 374 14.14 26.97 5.68
N ALA A 375 13.33 28.01 5.79
CA ALA A 375 13.65 29.34 5.26
C ALA A 375 14.75 30.08 6.04
N ASP A 376 14.91 29.81 7.34
CA ASP A 376 15.85 30.55 8.21
C ASP A 376 17.27 29.91 8.29
N GLY A 377 17.48 28.76 7.65
CA GLY A 377 18.77 28.05 7.66
C GLY A 377 19.20 27.45 9.01
N HIS A 378 18.41 27.60 10.08
CA HIS A 378 18.77 27.09 11.40
C HIS A 378 18.54 25.57 11.50
N LEU A 379 19.56 24.86 11.97
CA LEU A 379 19.47 23.42 12.25
C LEU A 379 18.72 23.19 13.56
N ARG A 380 17.45 22.83 13.43
CA ARG A 380 16.54 22.48 14.53
C ARG A 380 16.30 20.97 14.55
N HIS A 381 15.94 20.44 15.71
CA HIS A 381 15.91 19.00 15.97
C HIS A 381 14.57 18.47 16.47
N ARG A 382 13.65 19.35 16.90
CA ARG A 382 12.38 18.94 17.49
C ARG A 382 11.20 19.19 16.56
N VAL A 383 10.17 18.37 16.71
CA VAL A 383 8.91 18.48 15.99
C VAL A 383 7.81 18.85 16.97
N LEU A 384 6.89 19.70 16.55
CA LEU A 384 5.66 19.95 17.29
C LEU A 384 4.64 18.86 16.92
N ALA A 385 4.19 18.11 17.90
CA ALA A 385 3.13 17.10 17.78
C ALA A 385 2.05 17.39 18.83
N PHE A 386 0.96 16.62 18.79
CA PHE A 386 -0.21 16.87 19.64
C PHE A 386 -0.55 15.67 20.52
N ARG A 387 -1.04 15.95 21.73
CA ARG A 387 -1.52 14.90 22.64
C ARG A 387 -2.62 14.10 21.97
N GLY A 388 -2.54 12.77 22.07
CA GLY A 388 -3.43 11.83 21.38
C GLY A 388 -2.96 11.38 19.99
N GLY A 389 -1.99 12.09 19.38
CA GLY A 389 -1.49 11.77 18.04
C GLY A 389 -0.67 10.47 17.94
N PHE A 390 -0.69 9.86 16.75
CA PHE A 390 0.10 8.68 16.38
C PHE A 390 0.62 8.82 14.93
N HIS A 391 1.93 8.93 14.80
CA HIS A 391 2.59 9.21 13.52
C HIS A 391 3.48 8.08 13.02
N GLY A 392 3.61 6.99 13.78
CA GLY A 392 4.41 5.83 13.35
C GLY A 392 5.25 5.24 14.48
N ARG A 393 6.18 4.36 14.10
CA ARG A 393 7.03 3.60 15.04
C ARG A 393 8.50 3.50 14.61
N THR A 394 8.92 4.27 13.60
CA THR A 394 10.35 4.58 13.39
C THR A 394 10.76 5.63 14.42
N LEU A 395 12.05 5.82 14.72
CA LEU A 395 12.48 6.55 15.92
C LEU A 395 11.90 7.98 16.02
N VAL A 396 11.88 8.75 14.92
CA VAL A 396 11.35 10.12 14.95
C VAL A 396 9.83 10.12 15.04
N THR A 397 9.15 9.28 14.24
CA THR A 397 7.68 9.20 14.28
C THR A 397 7.13 8.59 15.56
N LEU A 398 7.89 7.70 16.19
CA LEU A 398 7.63 7.18 17.52
C LEU A 398 7.80 8.29 18.56
N GLY A 399 8.86 9.11 18.43
CA GLY A 399 9.07 10.29 19.26
C GLY A 399 7.93 11.32 19.14
N ALA A 400 7.33 11.44 17.95
CA ALA A 400 6.15 12.28 17.68
C ALA A 400 4.81 11.60 18.06
N THR A 401 4.80 10.33 18.44
CA THR A 401 3.59 9.60 18.85
C THR A 401 3.34 9.77 20.35
N TRP A 402 2.15 10.25 20.74
CA TRP A 402 1.87 10.69 22.13
C TRP A 402 2.14 9.63 23.21
N ASN A 403 1.70 8.39 22.98
CA ASN A 403 1.63 7.34 24.00
C ASN A 403 2.98 7.10 24.72
N PRO A 404 3.14 7.54 25.99
CA PRO A 404 4.43 7.50 26.69
C PRO A 404 4.97 6.08 26.88
N ALA A 405 4.09 5.08 27.05
CA ALA A 405 4.50 3.68 27.21
C ALA A 405 5.12 3.12 25.92
N LYS A 406 4.74 3.65 24.75
CA LYS A 406 5.33 3.28 23.46
C LYS A 406 6.61 4.08 23.17
N ARG A 407 6.61 5.40 23.38
CA ARG A 407 7.73 6.27 23.01
C ARG A 407 8.86 6.34 24.05
N GLY A 408 8.52 6.39 25.34
CA GLY A 408 9.46 6.68 26.44
C GLY A 408 10.72 5.83 26.45
N PRO A 409 10.63 4.49 26.29
CA PRO A 409 11.81 3.63 26.25
C PRO A 409 12.79 3.95 25.09
N PHE A 410 12.31 4.60 24.03
CA PHE A 410 13.06 4.85 22.79
C PHE A 410 13.38 6.33 22.56
N GLU A 411 13.04 7.20 23.51
CA GLU A 411 13.38 8.63 23.42
C GLU A 411 14.90 8.84 23.34
N MET A 412 15.24 9.89 22.62
CA MET A 412 16.59 10.33 22.32
C MET A 412 16.75 11.75 22.87
N PRO A 413 17.52 11.94 23.97
CA PRO A 413 17.75 13.24 24.58
C PRO A 413 18.02 14.36 23.57
N GLY A 414 17.19 15.40 23.56
CA GLY A 414 17.32 16.56 22.66
C GLY A 414 16.54 16.46 21.35
N PHE A 415 16.05 15.28 20.99
CA PHE A 415 15.33 15.00 19.74
C PHE A 415 13.85 14.66 19.96
N GLU A 416 13.35 14.82 21.19
CA GLU A 416 11.96 14.56 21.53
C GLU A 416 11.02 15.55 20.85
N ALA A 417 9.82 15.10 20.51
CA ALA A 417 8.78 16.00 20.07
C ALA A 417 8.25 16.85 21.25
N ILE A 418 7.88 18.08 20.94
CA ILE A 418 7.11 18.94 21.84
C ILE A 418 5.63 18.59 21.65
N PHE A 419 4.94 18.21 22.73
CA PHE A 419 3.52 17.83 22.68
C PHE A 419 2.63 18.96 23.19
N ALA A 420 1.89 19.59 22.27
CA ALA A 420 0.86 20.57 22.60
C ALA A 420 -0.51 19.89 22.84
N ASP A 421 -1.35 20.54 23.63
CA ASP A 421 -2.78 20.22 23.66
C ASP A 421 -3.40 20.67 22.31
N PRO A 422 -4.26 19.86 21.66
CA PRO A 422 -4.86 20.20 20.37
C PRO A 422 -5.97 21.26 20.53
N SER A 423 -5.55 22.45 20.94
CA SER A 423 -6.37 23.65 21.19
C SER A 423 -5.56 24.90 20.80
N PRO A 424 -6.20 26.01 20.42
CA PRO A 424 -5.50 27.26 20.15
C PRO A 424 -4.61 27.72 21.32
N GLU A 425 -5.06 27.57 22.57
CA GLU A 425 -4.31 27.97 23.77
C GLU A 425 -3.10 27.08 24.02
N GLY A 426 -3.28 25.75 23.88
CA GLY A 426 -2.20 24.77 24.01
C GLY A 426 -1.11 24.97 22.96
N LEU A 427 -1.52 25.30 21.72
CA LEU A 427 -0.63 25.63 20.62
C LEU A 427 0.16 26.92 20.90
N ALA A 428 -0.52 27.99 21.32
CA ALA A 428 0.13 29.28 21.61
C ALA A 428 1.22 29.12 22.67
N ARG A 429 0.92 28.46 23.79
CA ARG A 429 1.89 28.17 24.86
C ARG A 429 3.10 27.39 24.34
N ALA A 430 2.87 26.33 23.55
CA ALA A 430 3.97 25.51 23.03
C ALA A 430 4.89 26.31 22.08
N LEU A 431 4.33 27.23 21.29
CA LEU A 431 5.10 28.08 20.39
C LEU A 431 5.84 29.20 21.12
N ASP A 432 5.22 29.81 22.13
CA ASP A 432 5.88 30.83 22.95
C ASP A 432 7.12 30.27 23.66
N GLU A 433 7.05 29.01 24.11
CA GLU A 433 8.16 28.34 24.80
C GLU A 433 9.20 27.75 23.83
N HIS A 434 8.77 27.15 22.73
CA HIS A 434 9.62 26.25 21.94
C HIS A 434 9.75 26.60 20.45
N ALA A 435 9.16 27.68 19.93
CA ALA A 435 9.21 27.97 18.49
C ALA A 435 10.62 27.97 17.89
N GLY A 436 11.65 28.36 18.64
CA GLY A 436 13.06 28.34 18.22
C GLY A 436 13.68 26.95 18.07
N GLU A 437 13.06 25.91 18.60
CA GLU A 437 13.55 24.53 18.60
C GLU A 437 12.90 23.66 17.50
N LEU A 438 11.81 24.14 16.90
CA LEU A 438 10.93 23.37 16.03
C LEU A 438 11.33 23.47 14.55
N TYR A 439 11.53 22.32 13.89
CA TYR A 439 11.76 22.27 12.44
C TYR A 439 10.51 21.95 11.62
N ALA A 440 9.46 21.40 12.24
CA ALA A 440 8.18 21.09 11.62
C ALA A 440 7.08 20.94 12.68
N ALA A 441 5.81 21.05 12.27
CA ALA A 441 4.66 20.63 13.04
C ALA A 441 3.94 19.48 12.30
N ILE A 442 3.51 18.45 13.01
CA ILE A 442 2.79 17.30 12.45
C ILE A 442 1.45 17.07 13.18
N VAL A 443 0.39 16.82 12.42
CA VAL A 443 -0.97 16.68 12.96
C VAL A 443 -1.83 15.72 12.13
N GLU A 444 -2.64 14.88 12.78
CA GLU A 444 -3.69 14.09 12.14
C GLU A 444 -5.02 14.88 12.12
N PRO A 445 -5.79 14.88 11.01
CA PRO A 445 -7.15 15.49 10.98
C PRO A 445 -8.13 14.87 11.97
N MET A 446 -7.96 13.56 12.17
CA MET A 446 -8.66 12.79 13.20
C MET A 446 -7.62 11.88 13.85
N MET A 447 -7.38 12.08 15.15
CA MET A 447 -6.41 11.31 15.92
C MET A 447 -6.94 9.90 16.12
N ALA A 448 -6.52 8.98 15.25
CA ALA A 448 -7.16 7.69 15.14
C ALA A 448 -6.79 6.75 16.29
N GLU A 449 -5.49 6.60 16.60
CA GLU A 449 -5.06 5.76 17.73
C GLU A 449 -5.38 6.40 19.08
N GLY A 450 -5.49 7.73 19.14
CA GLY A 450 -5.83 8.51 20.33
C GLY A 450 -7.25 8.30 20.84
N GLY A 451 -8.11 7.66 20.04
CA GLY A 451 -9.52 7.45 20.36
C GLY A 451 -10.46 8.09 19.34
N ASP A 452 -10.12 8.08 18.05
CA ASP A 452 -10.94 8.68 16.99
C ASP A 452 -11.37 10.13 17.31
N VAL A 453 -10.45 10.97 17.77
CA VAL A 453 -10.75 12.37 18.13
C VAL A 453 -10.73 13.24 16.88
N HIS A 454 -11.88 13.79 16.49
CA HIS A 454 -11.99 14.69 15.34
C HIS A 454 -11.56 16.09 15.76
N LEU A 455 -10.51 16.62 15.15
CA LEU A 455 -10.09 17.99 15.41
C LEU A 455 -11.03 18.96 14.70
N ASP A 456 -11.27 20.13 15.30
CA ASP A 456 -12.18 21.11 14.71
C ASP A 456 -11.47 22.04 13.71
N ALA A 457 -12.27 22.75 12.91
CA ALA A 457 -11.75 23.67 11.90
C ALA A 457 -11.05 24.90 12.50
N ALA A 458 -11.46 25.34 13.70
CA ALA A 458 -10.90 26.51 14.36
C ALA A 458 -9.45 26.25 14.81
N PHE A 459 -9.20 25.08 15.40
CA PHE A 459 -7.87 24.62 15.75
C PHE A 459 -6.96 24.51 14.51
N TYR A 460 -7.46 23.92 13.42
CA TYR A 460 -6.68 23.79 12.19
C TYR A 460 -6.30 25.14 11.57
N ARG A 461 -7.22 26.12 11.60
CA ARG A 461 -6.94 27.50 11.18
C ARG A 461 -5.86 28.12 12.07
N ALA A 462 -6.02 28.06 13.39
CA ALA A 462 -5.04 28.58 14.34
C ALA A 462 -3.66 27.94 14.15
N LEU A 463 -3.61 26.62 13.91
CA LEU A 463 -2.39 25.89 13.61
C LEU A 463 -1.73 26.38 12.33
N ARG A 464 -2.51 26.59 11.26
CA ARG A 464 -1.96 27.07 9.99
C ARG A 464 -1.43 28.51 10.10
N ASP A 465 -2.16 29.39 10.77
CA ASP A 465 -1.73 30.78 10.98
C ASP A 465 -0.44 30.83 11.80
N ALA A 466 -0.37 30.04 12.87
CA ALA A 466 0.80 30.00 13.73
C ALA A 466 2.03 29.40 13.03
N THR A 467 1.86 28.29 12.31
CA THR A 467 2.96 27.67 11.54
C THR A 467 3.55 28.63 10.49
N ARG A 468 2.70 29.39 9.78
CA ARG A 468 3.16 30.44 8.86
C ARG A 468 3.89 31.58 9.59
N LYS A 469 3.31 32.11 10.68
CA LYS A 469 3.91 33.17 11.49
C LYS A 469 5.32 32.83 11.96
N HIS A 470 5.55 31.57 12.34
CA HIS A 470 6.83 31.10 12.88
C HIS A 470 7.76 30.42 11.85
N ALA A 471 7.38 30.40 10.55
CA ALA A 471 8.10 29.71 9.48
C ALA A 471 8.40 28.22 9.83
N ILE A 472 7.40 27.54 10.38
CA ILE A 472 7.43 26.11 10.71
C ILE A 472 6.60 25.38 9.66
N PRO A 473 7.18 24.50 8.82
CA PRO A 473 6.40 23.71 7.87
C PRO A 473 5.34 22.85 8.57
N LEU A 474 4.12 22.86 8.03
CA LEU A 474 3.01 22.05 8.50
C LEU A 474 2.91 20.74 7.69
N VAL A 475 3.02 19.61 8.40
CA VAL A 475 2.79 18.26 7.89
C VAL A 475 1.42 17.78 8.36
N VAL A 476 0.53 17.47 7.42
CA VAL A 476 -0.76 16.84 7.71
C VAL A 476 -0.65 15.34 7.48
N ASP A 477 -0.77 14.57 8.56
CA ASP A 477 -0.72 13.12 8.55
C ASP A 477 -2.10 12.54 8.20
N GLU A 478 -2.25 12.15 6.94
CA GLU A 478 -3.46 11.53 6.41
C GLU A 478 -3.26 10.03 6.15
N VAL A 479 -2.28 9.41 6.82
CA VAL A 479 -1.99 7.97 6.70
C VAL A 479 -3.25 7.13 6.93
N GLN A 480 -4.11 7.52 7.88
CA GLN A 480 -5.35 6.81 8.19
C GLN A 480 -6.62 7.47 7.65
N THR A 481 -6.65 8.80 7.53
CA THR A 481 -7.85 9.57 7.19
C THR A 481 -8.00 9.80 5.69
N GLY A 482 -6.93 9.70 4.91
CA GLY A 482 -6.96 9.93 3.47
C GLY A 482 -7.75 8.89 2.70
N PHE A 483 -7.77 9.03 1.37
CA PHE A 483 -8.48 8.16 0.44
C PHE A 483 -9.99 8.09 0.76
N ALA A 484 -10.62 9.25 0.88
CA ALA A 484 -12.07 9.38 1.09
C ALA A 484 -12.62 8.71 2.35
N THR A 485 -11.77 8.39 3.34
CA THR A 485 -12.25 7.70 4.55
C THR A 485 -13.35 8.50 5.28
N GLY A 486 -13.25 9.83 5.27
CA GLY A 486 -14.22 10.74 5.88
C GLY A 486 -15.19 11.41 4.92
N GLY A 487 -15.30 10.97 3.67
CA GLY A 487 -16.05 11.67 2.61
C GLY A 487 -15.10 12.30 1.58
N PRO A 488 -14.55 13.51 1.81
CA PRO A 488 -13.57 14.10 0.91
C PRO A 488 -12.31 13.25 0.78
N PHE A 489 -11.66 13.26 -0.40
CA PHE A 489 -10.48 12.42 -0.65
C PHE A 489 -9.38 12.63 0.40
N PHE A 490 -9.11 13.89 0.73
CA PHE A 490 -8.30 14.28 1.87
C PHE A 490 -9.20 14.79 2.98
N TRP A 491 -9.14 14.17 4.16
CA TRP A 491 -10.01 14.49 5.27
C TRP A 491 -9.88 15.93 5.74
N TRP A 492 -8.67 16.49 5.73
CA TRP A 492 -8.39 17.83 6.23
C TRP A 492 -9.21 18.92 5.47
N GLN A 493 -9.64 18.64 4.24
CA GLN A 493 -10.54 19.51 3.46
C GLN A 493 -11.87 19.78 4.18
N ARG A 494 -12.30 18.90 5.10
CA ARG A 494 -13.48 19.10 5.96
C ARG A 494 -13.35 20.34 6.87
N HIS A 495 -12.15 20.86 7.08
CA HIS A 495 -11.93 22.07 7.87
C HIS A 495 -12.09 23.37 7.07
N GLY A 496 -12.39 23.27 5.76
CA GLY A 496 -12.58 24.44 4.89
C GLY A 496 -11.28 25.22 4.62
N LEU A 497 -10.18 24.51 4.43
CA LEU A 497 -8.84 25.06 4.14
C LEU A 497 -8.32 24.50 2.80
N GLY A 498 -7.37 25.22 2.17
CA GLY A 498 -6.81 24.86 0.85
C GLY A 498 -7.81 24.86 -0.28
N LEU A 499 -8.81 25.73 -0.17
CA LEU A 499 -9.83 25.91 -1.21
C LEU A 499 -9.22 26.60 -2.44
N PRO A 500 -9.76 26.38 -3.65
CA PRO A 500 -9.39 27.16 -4.83
C PRO A 500 -9.53 28.67 -4.53
N GLY A 501 -8.43 29.42 -4.63
CA GLY A 501 -8.38 30.86 -4.31
C GLY A 501 -7.70 31.21 -2.98
N ASP A 502 -7.45 30.23 -2.10
CA ASP A 502 -6.71 30.41 -0.85
C ASP A 502 -5.61 29.33 -0.66
N PRO A 503 -4.57 29.34 -1.52
CA PRO A 503 -3.48 28.36 -1.45
C PRO A 503 -2.61 28.50 -0.19
N GLU A 504 -2.70 29.63 0.51
CA GLU A 504 -1.91 29.90 1.71
C GLU A 504 -2.37 29.06 2.90
N THR A 505 -3.63 28.63 2.91
CA THR A 505 -4.17 27.72 3.94
C THR A 505 -3.88 26.23 3.67
N SER A 506 -3.29 25.89 2.52
CA SER A 506 -2.78 24.54 2.26
C SER A 506 -1.65 24.15 3.22
N PRO A 507 -1.54 22.86 3.61
CA PRO A 507 -0.35 22.39 4.31
C PRO A 507 0.89 22.48 3.42
N ASP A 508 2.07 22.38 4.03
CA ASP A 508 3.33 22.35 3.28
C ASP A 508 3.64 20.95 2.77
N LEU A 509 3.29 19.93 3.57
CA LEU A 509 3.36 18.52 3.19
C LEU A 509 2.13 17.76 3.69
N LEU A 510 1.75 16.71 2.97
CA LEU A 510 0.69 15.78 3.33
C LEU A 510 1.16 14.34 3.10
N THR A 511 0.97 13.48 4.09
CA THR A 511 1.42 12.08 4.01
C THR A 511 0.26 11.11 3.91
N LEU A 512 0.44 10.05 3.11
CA LEU A 512 -0.54 8.98 2.91
C LEU A 512 0.16 7.63 3.07
N ALA A 513 -0.57 6.64 3.55
CA ALA A 513 -0.18 5.23 3.43
C ALA A 513 -1.44 4.37 3.45
N LYS A 514 -1.39 3.17 4.04
CA LYS A 514 -2.55 2.28 4.21
C LYS A 514 -3.31 2.05 2.90
N LYS A 515 -4.44 2.74 2.68
CA LYS A 515 -5.20 2.71 1.41
C LYS A 515 -4.37 3.13 0.19
N ALA A 516 -3.35 3.97 0.39
CA ALA A 516 -2.39 4.36 -0.63
C ALA A 516 -1.42 3.23 -1.05
N GLN A 517 -1.40 2.11 -0.32
CA GLN A 517 -0.63 0.89 -0.55
C GLN A 517 0.90 0.99 -0.44
N LEU A 518 1.45 2.18 -0.61
CA LEU A 518 2.82 2.61 -0.34
C LEU A 518 2.78 3.80 0.62
N GLY A 519 3.92 4.21 1.18
CA GLY A 519 4.04 5.53 1.77
C GLY A 519 4.13 6.58 0.65
N VAL A 520 3.39 7.67 0.79
CA VAL A 520 3.35 8.76 -0.19
C VAL A 520 3.48 10.09 0.53
N VAL A 521 4.24 11.01 -0.05
CA VAL A 521 4.35 12.40 0.40
C VAL A 521 3.95 13.32 -0.74
N LEU A 522 2.88 14.08 -0.53
CA LEU A 522 2.53 15.25 -1.33
C LEU A 522 3.21 16.47 -0.70
N SER A 523 3.90 17.27 -1.49
CA SER A 523 4.84 18.26 -0.96
C SER A 523 4.95 19.49 -1.86
N ARG A 524 5.18 20.65 -1.23
CA ARG A 524 5.68 21.88 -1.90
C ARG A 524 7.10 21.72 -2.44
N TYR A 525 7.84 20.76 -1.92
CA TYR A 525 9.26 20.55 -2.17
C TYR A 525 9.52 19.27 -2.97
N PRO A 526 10.44 19.27 -3.95
CA PRO A 526 10.85 18.07 -4.67
C PRO A 526 11.58 17.09 -3.74
N ASP A 527 11.50 15.79 -4.01
CA ASP A 527 12.31 14.78 -3.30
C ASP A 527 13.71 14.68 -3.94
N PRO A 528 14.78 15.08 -3.23
CA PRO A 528 16.13 15.02 -3.77
C PRO A 528 16.73 13.60 -3.74
N ALA A 529 16.08 12.64 -3.08
CA ALA A 529 16.59 11.27 -2.94
C ALA A 529 15.44 10.24 -3.00
N PRO A 530 14.93 9.94 -4.21
CA PRO A 530 13.89 8.94 -4.39
C PRO A 530 14.40 7.53 -4.09
N VAL A 531 13.51 6.67 -3.63
CA VAL A 531 13.80 5.25 -3.33
C VAL A 531 13.04 4.31 -4.27
N PRO A 532 13.56 3.10 -4.52
CA PRO A 532 12.81 2.08 -5.24
C PRO A 532 11.59 1.64 -4.43
N VAL A 533 10.46 1.43 -5.11
CA VAL A 533 9.22 0.95 -4.48
C VAL A 533 8.63 -0.25 -5.21
N HIS A 534 7.65 -0.91 -4.59
CA HIS A 534 6.98 -2.05 -5.20
C HIS A 534 5.89 -1.59 -6.19
N VAL A 535 6.10 -1.82 -7.49
CA VAL A 535 5.23 -1.25 -8.54
C VAL A 535 3.82 -1.84 -8.51
N ALA A 536 3.67 -3.12 -8.18
CA ALA A 536 2.34 -3.71 -7.99
C ALA A 536 1.58 -3.04 -6.82
N SER A 537 2.27 -2.63 -5.76
CA SER A 537 1.64 -1.82 -4.68
C SER A 537 1.25 -0.44 -5.17
N ALA A 538 2.06 0.22 -6.01
CA ALA A 538 1.71 1.51 -6.62
C ALA A 538 0.44 1.40 -7.47
N LEU A 539 0.32 0.39 -8.33
CA LEU A 539 -0.88 0.11 -9.12
C LEU A 539 -2.12 -0.11 -8.24
N ARG A 540 -2.02 -0.93 -7.18
CA ARG A 540 -3.12 -1.12 -6.23
C ARG A 540 -3.52 0.21 -5.58
N GLY A 541 -2.55 1.04 -5.20
CA GLY A 541 -2.79 2.36 -4.60
C GLY A 541 -3.51 3.29 -5.57
N HIS A 542 -3.06 3.32 -6.83
CA HIS A 542 -3.68 4.12 -7.88
C HIS A 542 -5.14 3.71 -8.13
N LEU A 543 -5.41 2.40 -8.29
CA LEU A 543 -6.78 1.89 -8.46
C LEU A 543 -7.65 2.25 -7.25
N GLN A 544 -7.14 2.10 -6.02
CA GLN A 544 -7.90 2.53 -4.84
C GLN A 544 -8.15 4.03 -4.79
N ALA A 545 -7.26 4.87 -5.33
CA ALA A 545 -7.48 6.31 -5.41
C ALA A 545 -8.65 6.63 -6.36
N LEU A 546 -8.67 6.01 -7.55
CA LEU A 546 -9.71 6.22 -8.56
C LEU A 546 -11.11 5.86 -8.06
N PHE A 547 -11.21 4.76 -7.29
CA PHE A 547 -12.49 4.24 -6.80
C PHE A 547 -12.74 4.56 -5.31
N ALA A 548 -11.96 5.46 -4.70
CA ALA A 548 -12.07 5.74 -3.27
C ALA A 548 -13.49 6.18 -2.87
N HIS A 549 -14.17 6.94 -3.72
CA HIS A 549 -15.52 7.45 -3.47
C HIS A 549 -16.58 6.34 -3.30
N GLU A 550 -16.38 5.16 -3.88
CA GLU A 550 -17.34 4.04 -3.80
C GLU A 550 -17.46 3.47 -2.38
N GLN A 551 -16.50 3.74 -1.49
CA GLN A 551 -16.49 3.17 -0.12
C GLN A 551 -17.69 3.58 0.74
N HIS A 552 -18.39 4.65 0.37
CA HIS A 552 -19.57 5.15 1.08
C HIS A 552 -20.87 4.49 0.59
N ALA A 553 -20.83 3.80 -0.55
CA ALA A 553 -22.00 3.14 -1.11
C ALA A 553 -22.54 2.09 -0.12
N GLY A 554 -23.81 2.23 0.26
CA GLY A 554 -24.46 1.31 1.20
C GLY A 554 -24.27 1.62 2.68
N LEU A 555 -23.55 2.69 3.04
CA LEU A 555 -23.31 3.10 4.43
C LEU A 555 -24.33 4.10 4.99
N SER A 556 -25.37 4.46 4.23
CA SER A 556 -26.40 5.43 4.64
C SER A 556 -27.12 5.09 5.95
N GLU A 557 -27.17 3.80 6.30
CA GLU A 557 -27.89 3.30 7.48
C GLU A 557 -27.05 3.32 8.76
N VAL A 558 -25.73 3.56 8.67
CA VAL A 558 -24.82 3.52 9.82
C VAL A 558 -25.27 4.50 10.91
N ASP A 559 -25.66 5.71 10.52
CA ASP A 559 -26.13 6.75 11.44
C ASP A 559 -27.33 6.27 12.26
N ARG A 560 -28.36 5.79 11.55
CA ARG A 560 -29.59 5.29 12.15
C ARG A 560 -29.29 4.16 13.13
N HIS A 561 -28.43 3.22 12.77
CA HIS A 561 -28.07 2.10 13.62
C HIS A 561 -27.21 2.51 14.82
N LEU A 562 -26.28 3.46 14.65
CA LEU A 562 -25.46 3.97 15.74
C LEU A 562 -26.29 4.73 16.78
N ASP A 563 -27.26 5.55 16.33
CA ASP A 563 -28.18 6.26 17.22
C ASP A 563 -29.11 5.30 17.96
N GLN A 564 -29.56 4.23 17.28
CA GLN A 564 -30.34 3.17 17.92
C GLN A 564 -29.50 2.45 18.99
N LEU A 565 -28.25 2.14 18.70
CA LEU A 565 -27.32 1.50 19.63
C LEU A 565 -27.06 2.36 20.87
N ALA A 566 -26.78 3.66 20.67
CA ALA A 566 -26.55 4.60 21.75
C ALA A 566 -27.79 4.78 22.64
N ARG A 567 -29.00 4.79 22.07
CA ARG A 567 -30.25 4.82 22.85
C ARG A 567 -30.49 3.54 23.63
N ALA A 568 -30.29 2.38 22.99
CA ALA A 568 -30.53 1.07 23.61
C ALA A 568 -29.54 0.77 24.75
N PHE A 569 -28.29 1.22 24.63
CA PHE A 569 -27.20 0.93 25.56
C PHE A 569 -26.61 2.20 26.18
N GLY A 570 -27.42 3.23 26.47
CA GLY A 570 -26.92 4.55 26.91
C GLY A 570 -26.05 4.57 28.18
N GLY A 571 -26.14 3.54 29.03
CA GLY A 571 -25.24 3.35 30.18
C GLY A 571 -23.85 2.81 29.82
N LEU A 572 -23.69 2.25 28.61
CA LEU A 572 -22.45 1.67 28.10
C LEU A 572 -21.89 2.47 26.93
N VAL A 573 -22.72 2.84 25.95
CA VAL A 573 -22.32 3.50 24.70
C VAL A 573 -22.47 5.01 24.85
N THR A 574 -21.34 5.71 24.81
CA THR A 574 -21.26 7.17 24.92
C THR A 574 -20.43 7.76 23.79
N SER A 575 -20.52 9.07 23.56
CA SER A 575 -19.74 9.80 22.55
C SER A 575 -19.75 9.15 21.15
N PRO A 576 -20.92 8.80 20.59
CA PRO A 576 -20.99 8.23 19.24
C PRO A 576 -20.44 9.26 18.25
N ARG A 577 -19.56 8.79 17.36
CA ARG A 577 -18.91 9.63 16.36
C ARG A 577 -18.83 8.91 15.04
N ARG A 578 -18.96 9.67 13.97
CA ARG A 578 -19.00 9.16 12.61
C ARG A 578 -18.39 10.15 11.63
N ALA A 579 -17.80 9.62 10.58
CA ALA A 579 -17.49 10.37 9.37
C ALA A 579 -17.17 9.40 8.24
N GLY A 580 -17.89 9.54 7.13
CA GLY A 580 -17.71 8.72 5.94
C GLY A 580 -17.84 7.23 6.25
N ALA A 581 -16.80 6.46 5.96
CA ALA A 581 -16.76 5.01 6.16
C ALA A 581 -16.31 4.60 7.57
N THR A 582 -16.35 5.52 8.54
CA THR A 582 -15.85 5.27 9.90
C THR A 582 -16.85 5.68 10.95
N PHE A 583 -16.89 4.91 12.03
CA PHE A 583 -17.61 5.28 13.24
C PHE A 583 -16.92 4.69 14.46
N ALA A 584 -17.17 5.30 15.62
CA ALA A 584 -16.66 4.85 16.91
C ALA A 584 -17.61 5.26 18.03
N PHE A 585 -17.43 4.65 19.19
CA PHE A 585 -18.10 5.04 20.42
C PHE A 585 -17.23 4.67 21.63
N ASP A 586 -17.49 5.31 22.76
CA ASP A 586 -16.79 5.05 24.00
C ASP A 586 -17.60 4.13 24.91
N LEU A 587 -16.87 3.25 25.60
CA LEU A 587 -17.35 2.41 26.69
C LEU A 587 -16.95 3.01 28.06
N PRO A 588 -17.51 2.53 29.19
CA PRO A 588 -17.27 3.15 30.50
C PRO A 588 -15.82 3.12 30.96
N SER A 589 -15.03 2.12 30.53
CA SER A 589 -13.64 1.93 30.98
C SER A 589 -12.84 1.06 29.99
N ALA A 590 -11.51 1.06 30.13
CA ALA A 590 -10.63 0.11 29.43
C ALA A 590 -11.00 -1.37 29.65
N GLU A 591 -11.51 -1.74 30.82
CA GLU A 591 -11.94 -3.12 31.10
C GLU A 591 -13.12 -3.53 30.20
N HIS A 592 -14.17 -2.71 30.15
CA HIS A 592 -15.31 -2.89 29.24
C HIS A 592 -14.86 -2.98 27.77
N VAL A 593 -13.90 -2.14 27.33
CA VAL A 593 -13.30 -2.27 26.00
C VAL A 593 -12.64 -3.64 25.82
N GLY A 594 -11.83 -4.08 26.79
CA GLY A 594 -11.20 -5.40 26.76
C GLY A 594 -12.21 -6.55 26.64
N ARG A 595 -13.30 -6.50 27.41
CA ARG A 595 -14.39 -7.47 27.35
C ARG A 595 -15.14 -7.44 26.02
N PHE A 596 -15.38 -6.26 25.45
CA PHE A 596 -15.99 -6.13 24.12
C PHE A 596 -15.08 -6.71 23.03
N ILE A 597 -13.79 -6.35 23.04
CA ILE A 597 -12.80 -6.83 22.05
C ILE A 597 -12.63 -8.35 22.13
N ALA A 598 -12.68 -8.96 23.32
CA ALA A 598 -12.60 -10.41 23.49
C ALA A 598 -13.72 -11.18 22.78
N GLN A 599 -14.87 -10.53 22.54
CA GLN A 599 -16.05 -11.14 21.94
C GLN A 599 -16.05 -11.16 20.40
N ARG A 600 -15.09 -10.47 19.75
CA ARG A 600 -15.10 -10.21 18.29
C ARG A 600 -15.14 -11.50 17.44
N PHE A 601 -14.22 -12.45 17.65
CA PHE A 601 -14.21 -13.71 16.88
C PHE A 601 -15.35 -14.66 17.25
N PRO A 602 -15.67 -14.89 18.54
CA PRO A 602 -16.83 -15.69 18.95
C PRO A 602 -18.18 -15.18 18.43
N ARG A 603 -18.27 -13.92 17.98
CA ARG A 603 -19.45 -13.32 17.36
C ARG A 603 -19.28 -13.01 15.88
N GLY A 604 -18.18 -13.41 15.27
CA GLY A 604 -18.00 -13.34 13.83
C GLY A 604 -17.78 -11.94 13.24
N PHE A 605 -17.18 -11.01 13.99
CA PHE A 605 -16.76 -9.72 13.45
C PHE A 605 -15.37 -9.31 13.96
N LEU A 606 -14.73 -8.35 13.29
CA LEU A 606 -13.44 -7.79 13.68
C LEU A 606 -13.60 -6.29 13.93
N THR A 607 -13.07 -5.84 15.06
CA THR A 607 -12.95 -4.42 15.46
C THR A 607 -11.65 -4.26 16.25
N TYR A 608 -11.17 -3.02 16.42
CA TYR A 608 -10.01 -2.70 17.25
C TYR A 608 -10.36 -1.62 18.27
N PRO A 609 -9.70 -1.61 19.44
CA PRO A 609 -9.77 -0.49 20.35
C PRO A 609 -9.00 0.72 19.80
N ALA A 610 -9.32 1.89 20.33
CA ALA A 610 -8.52 3.11 20.23
C ALA A 610 -8.57 3.86 21.58
N GLY A 611 -7.56 4.66 21.87
CA GLY A 611 -7.46 5.33 23.17
C GLY A 611 -7.63 4.36 24.35
N GLU A 612 -8.19 4.86 25.44
CA GLU A 612 -8.46 4.05 26.64
C GLU A 612 -9.88 3.45 26.63
N ARG A 613 -10.85 4.16 26.05
CA ARG A 613 -12.29 3.87 26.19
C ARG A 613 -13.00 3.61 24.88
N THR A 614 -12.32 3.69 23.73
CA THR A 614 -12.97 3.70 22.42
C THR A 614 -12.95 2.33 21.76
N VAL A 615 -14.07 1.97 21.13
CA VAL A 615 -14.16 0.93 20.11
C VAL A 615 -14.40 1.60 18.76
N ARG A 616 -13.63 1.24 17.73
CA ARG A 616 -13.66 1.90 16.42
C ARG A 616 -13.87 0.93 15.27
N PHE A 617 -14.47 1.46 14.20
CA PHE A 617 -14.84 0.72 13.00
C PHE A 617 -14.38 1.49 11.76
N ARG A 618 -13.92 0.74 10.75
CA ARG A 618 -13.40 1.21 9.47
C ARG A 618 -14.00 0.32 8.39
N LEU A 619 -15.13 0.77 7.84
CA LEU A 619 -15.86 0.08 6.80
C LEU A 619 -15.24 0.36 5.42
N GLY A 620 -15.69 -0.37 4.41
CA GLY A 620 -15.36 -0.14 3.01
C GLY A 620 -16.52 -0.57 2.13
N ALA A 621 -16.37 -0.47 0.80
CA ALA A 621 -17.43 -0.73 -0.17
C ALA A 621 -18.04 -2.15 -0.11
N GLY A 622 -17.38 -3.08 0.59
CA GLY A 622 -17.90 -4.41 0.86
C GLY A 622 -19.09 -4.47 1.83
N PHE A 623 -19.42 -3.38 2.54
CA PHE A 623 -20.54 -3.30 3.47
C PHE A 623 -21.80 -2.73 2.79
N ASP A 624 -22.74 -3.61 2.47
CA ASP A 624 -24.09 -3.20 2.03
C ASP A 624 -25.04 -3.06 3.24
N ARG A 625 -26.28 -2.63 2.97
CA ARG A 625 -27.33 -2.48 4.00
C ARG A 625 -27.50 -3.73 4.88
N ARG A 626 -27.41 -4.93 4.29
CA ARG A 626 -27.58 -6.20 5.03
C ARG A 626 -26.41 -6.48 5.95
N ARG A 627 -25.18 -6.24 5.48
CA ARG A 627 -23.94 -6.45 6.25
C ARG A 627 -23.76 -5.40 7.34
N VAL A 628 -24.20 -4.16 7.10
CA VAL A 628 -24.29 -3.13 8.15
C VAL A 628 -25.26 -3.58 9.24
N ALA A 629 -26.48 -4.02 8.87
CA ALA A 629 -27.44 -4.51 9.86
C ALA A 629 -26.92 -5.73 10.66
N ASP A 630 -26.28 -6.70 10.01
CA ASP A 630 -25.67 -7.87 10.67
C ASP A 630 -24.54 -7.44 11.63
N LEU A 631 -23.66 -6.52 11.21
CA LEU A 631 -22.62 -5.97 12.07
C LEU A 631 -23.21 -5.33 13.34
N PHE A 632 -24.23 -4.48 13.20
CA PHE A 632 -24.85 -3.81 14.35
C PHE A 632 -25.60 -4.79 15.27
N ALA A 633 -26.24 -5.83 14.72
CA ALA A 633 -26.85 -6.88 15.53
C ALA A 633 -25.80 -7.62 16.39
N ARG A 634 -24.61 -7.89 15.82
CA ARG A 634 -23.50 -8.52 16.54
C ARG A 634 -22.87 -7.59 17.58
N ILE A 635 -22.78 -6.29 17.29
CA ILE A 635 -22.34 -5.27 18.25
C ILE A 635 -23.31 -5.22 19.43
N ALA A 636 -24.63 -5.14 19.17
CA ALA A 636 -25.65 -5.16 20.22
C ALA A 636 -25.54 -6.42 21.08
N ARG A 637 -25.37 -7.60 20.45
CA ARG A 637 -25.17 -8.87 21.17
C ARG A 637 -23.90 -8.88 22.02
N ALA A 638 -22.84 -8.22 21.58
CA ALA A 638 -21.61 -8.09 22.36
C ALA A 638 -21.77 -7.14 23.57
N LEU A 639 -22.60 -6.10 23.44
CA LEU A 639 -22.94 -5.18 24.53
C LEU A 639 -23.87 -5.84 25.55
N GLU A 640 -24.90 -6.58 25.12
CA GLU A 640 -25.80 -7.36 25.99
C GLU A 640 -25.03 -8.32 26.90
N ARG A 641 -23.94 -8.90 26.38
CA ARG A 641 -23.12 -9.91 27.05
C ARG A 641 -21.88 -9.32 27.70
N ILE A 642 -21.73 -7.99 27.80
CA ILE A 642 -20.47 -7.36 28.23
C ILE A 642 -20.04 -7.75 29.66
N ASP A 643 -21.02 -8.08 30.51
CA ASP A 643 -20.82 -8.55 31.88
C ASP A 643 -21.03 -10.06 32.06
N ASP A 644 -21.35 -10.81 30.99
CA ASP A 644 -21.47 -12.27 31.05
C ASP A 644 -20.06 -12.89 31.07
N PRO A 645 -19.65 -13.63 32.12
CA PRO A 645 -18.34 -14.28 32.17
C PRO A 645 -18.13 -15.33 31.06
N ARG A 646 -19.22 -15.83 30.45
CA ARG A 646 -19.20 -16.76 29.31
C ARG A 646 -19.23 -16.06 27.97
N ALA A 647 -19.17 -14.72 27.93
CA ALA A 647 -19.25 -13.97 26.69
C ALA A 647 -18.12 -14.32 25.70
N ALA A 648 -16.97 -14.78 26.17
CA ALA A 648 -15.86 -15.21 25.31
C ALA A 648 -16.03 -16.63 24.72
N GLU A 649 -17.05 -17.39 25.15
CA GLU A 649 -17.34 -18.71 24.60
C GLU A 649 -17.83 -18.63 23.15
N TRP A 650 -17.45 -19.61 22.34
CA TRP A 650 -17.79 -19.67 20.91
C TRP A 650 -19.22 -20.14 20.71
N GLU A 651 -20.03 -19.30 20.07
CA GLU A 651 -21.40 -19.62 19.65
C GLU A 651 -21.35 -20.05 18.17
N GLY A 652 -21.41 -21.36 17.92
CA GLY A 652 -21.41 -21.90 16.55
C GLY A 652 -22.65 -21.44 15.77
N GLU A 653 -22.51 -21.18 14.48
CA GLU A 653 -23.65 -20.88 13.60
C GLU A 653 -24.07 -22.14 12.83
N GLU A 654 -25.35 -22.52 12.92
CA GLU A 654 -25.87 -23.71 12.24
C GLU A 654 -25.65 -23.62 10.72
N GLY A 655 -25.03 -24.65 10.15
CA GLY A 655 -24.95 -24.82 8.71
C GLY A 655 -26.34 -25.03 8.12
N ARG A 656 -26.67 -24.32 7.02
CA ARG A 656 -27.92 -24.58 6.30
C ARG A 656 -27.94 -26.05 5.82
N ARG A 657 -29.08 -26.71 6.02
CA ARG A 657 -29.35 -28.02 5.42
C ARG A 657 -29.17 -27.93 3.90
N ARG A 658 -28.26 -28.73 3.35
CA ARG A 658 -28.02 -28.83 1.91
C ARG A 658 -29.26 -29.46 1.27
N VAL A 659 -29.94 -28.73 0.40
CA VAL A 659 -31.05 -29.23 -0.40
C VAL A 659 -30.46 -30.06 -1.55
N ASP A 660 -30.98 -31.26 -1.83
CA ASP A 660 -30.53 -32.09 -2.97
C ASP A 660 -31.01 -31.43 -4.27
N THR A 661 -30.20 -30.51 -4.79
CA THR A 661 -30.40 -29.87 -6.08
C THR A 661 -29.57 -30.61 -7.12
N ARG A 662 -30.21 -31.12 -8.16
CA ARG A 662 -29.54 -31.75 -9.30
C ARG A 662 -29.69 -30.89 -10.54
N VAL A 663 -28.63 -30.78 -11.34
CA VAL A 663 -28.65 -30.07 -12.62
C VAL A 663 -28.38 -31.06 -13.73
N ARG A 664 -29.23 -31.07 -14.77
CA ARG A 664 -29.08 -31.91 -15.96
C ARG A 664 -29.24 -31.09 -17.24
N PRO A 665 -28.73 -31.57 -18.39
CA PRO A 665 -29.08 -31.00 -19.68
C PRO A 665 -30.60 -30.99 -19.89
N MET A 666 -31.09 -29.96 -20.57
CA MET A 666 -32.50 -29.81 -20.92
C MET A 666 -32.92 -30.81 -22.01
N GLY A 667 -34.07 -31.45 -21.82
CA GLY A 667 -34.72 -32.32 -22.80
C GLY A 667 -35.95 -31.66 -23.45
N PRO A 668 -36.51 -32.24 -24.54
CA PRO A 668 -37.71 -31.72 -25.19
C PRO A 668 -38.93 -31.61 -24.25
N GLU A 669 -39.01 -32.47 -23.24
CA GLU A 669 -40.09 -32.51 -22.23
C GLU A 669 -40.10 -31.32 -21.28
N ASP A 670 -39.03 -30.52 -21.25
CA ASP A 670 -38.89 -29.39 -20.33
C ASP A 670 -39.41 -28.07 -20.91
N TRP A 671 -39.71 -28.02 -22.22
CA TRP A 671 -40.19 -26.80 -22.91
C TRP A 671 -41.44 -26.16 -22.29
N PRO A 672 -42.47 -26.92 -21.85
CA PRO A 672 -43.63 -26.31 -21.18
C PRO A 672 -43.23 -25.55 -19.91
N PHE A 673 -42.34 -26.14 -19.10
CA PHE A 673 -41.83 -25.51 -17.88
C PHE A 673 -41.02 -24.25 -18.18
N VAL A 674 -40.14 -24.29 -19.19
CA VAL A 674 -39.34 -23.13 -19.60
C VAL A 674 -40.23 -21.95 -20.03
N ARG A 675 -41.25 -22.20 -20.85
CA ARG A 675 -42.18 -21.16 -21.31
C ARG A 675 -42.99 -20.56 -20.17
N GLU A 676 -43.45 -21.39 -19.24
CA GLU A 676 -44.19 -20.94 -18.07
C GLU A 676 -43.30 -20.10 -17.14
N LEU A 677 -42.08 -20.56 -16.88
CA LEU A 677 -41.14 -19.89 -16.00
C LEU A 677 -40.72 -18.51 -16.56
N GLU A 678 -40.39 -18.42 -17.85
CA GLU A 678 -40.13 -17.13 -18.54
C GLU A 678 -41.31 -16.15 -18.40
N ALA A 679 -42.53 -16.65 -18.63
CA ALA A 679 -43.73 -15.82 -18.60
C ALA A 679 -44.02 -15.27 -17.20
N ARG A 680 -43.70 -16.06 -16.16
CA ARG A 680 -43.88 -15.70 -14.75
C ARG A 680 -42.76 -14.82 -14.19
N ALA A 681 -41.52 -15.00 -14.67
CA ALA A 681 -40.35 -14.33 -14.09
C ALA A 681 -40.05 -12.95 -14.69
N TYR A 682 -40.41 -12.71 -15.95
CA TYR A 682 -40.05 -11.48 -16.67
C TYR A 682 -41.24 -10.80 -17.34
N GLU A 683 -41.17 -9.46 -17.38
CA GLU A 683 -42.04 -8.63 -18.23
C GLU A 683 -41.83 -8.98 -19.72
N PRO A 684 -42.84 -8.87 -20.61
CA PRO A 684 -42.72 -9.27 -22.02
C PRO A 684 -41.49 -8.73 -22.75
N GLU A 685 -41.10 -7.49 -22.45
CA GLU A 685 -39.96 -6.78 -23.04
C GLU A 685 -38.60 -7.32 -22.55
N ARG A 686 -38.59 -8.05 -21.44
CA ARG A 686 -37.39 -8.62 -20.81
C ARG A 686 -37.21 -10.11 -21.05
N ARG A 687 -38.22 -10.78 -21.60
CA ARG A 687 -38.16 -12.22 -21.89
C ARG A 687 -37.09 -12.53 -22.92
N THR A 688 -36.42 -13.66 -22.72
CA THR A 688 -35.56 -14.19 -23.77
C THR A 688 -36.46 -14.80 -24.84
N THR A 689 -36.28 -14.39 -26.11
CA THR A 689 -37.11 -14.91 -27.18
C THR A 689 -36.93 -16.42 -27.32
N GLU A 690 -38.02 -17.13 -27.62
CA GLU A 690 -37.99 -18.60 -27.73
C GLU A 690 -37.00 -19.07 -28.81
N ALA A 691 -36.81 -18.28 -29.88
CA ALA A 691 -35.79 -18.53 -30.90
C ALA A 691 -34.38 -18.58 -30.32
N VAL A 692 -34.03 -17.66 -29.41
CA VAL A 692 -32.72 -17.62 -28.74
C VAL A 692 -32.58 -18.80 -27.78
N LEU A 693 -33.60 -19.11 -26.98
CA LEU A 693 -33.59 -20.26 -26.08
C LEU A 693 -33.42 -21.58 -26.84
N ARG A 694 -34.11 -21.73 -27.98
CA ARG A 694 -33.96 -22.90 -28.87
C ARG A 694 -32.57 -22.98 -29.48
N ALA A 695 -31.97 -21.84 -29.85
CA ALA A 695 -30.60 -21.80 -30.36
C ALA A 695 -29.55 -22.24 -29.31
N CYS A 696 -29.78 -21.93 -28.03
CA CYS A 696 -28.98 -22.42 -26.90
C CYS A 696 -29.12 -23.93 -26.74
N ALA A 697 -30.36 -24.43 -26.68
CA ALA A 697 -30.67 -25.84 -26.50
C ALA A 697 -30.10 -26.72 -27.63
N ALA A 698 -30.19 -26.28 -28.89
CA ALA A 698 -29.63 -26.97 -30.05
C ALA A 698 -28.10 -27.16 -29.98
N ARG A 699 -27.40 -26.40 -29.12
CA ARG A 699 -25.95 -26.49 -28.90
C ARG A 699 -25.58 -27.23 -27.62
N GLY A 700 -26.57 -27.80 -26.94
CA GLY A 700 -26.41 -28.41 -25.62
C GLY A 700 -26.02 -27.40 -24.53
N MET A 701 -26.40 -26.13 -24.69
CA MET A 701 -26.12 -25.04 -23.76
C MET A 701 -27.38 -24.61 -23.00
N ALA A 702 -28.15 -25.61 -22.54
CA ALA A 702 -29.38 -25.44 -21.79
C ALA A 702 -29.46 -26.48 -20.66
N TRP A 703 -29.80 -26.03 -19.45
CA TRP A 703 -29.83 -26.85 -18.24
C TRP A 703 -31.12 -26.66 -17.46
N ILE A 704 -31.59 -27.74 -16.84
CA ILE A 704 -32.70 -27.75 -15.89
C ILE A 704 -32.18 -28.19 -14.53
N ALA A 705 -32.54 -27.44 -13.50
CA ALA A 705 -32.33 -27.83 -12.12
C ALA A 705 -33.60 -28.48 -11.57
N THR A 706 -33.44 -29.55 -10.79
CA THR A 706 -34.51 -30.17 -10.02
C THR A 706 -34.18 -30.17 -8.53
N VAL A 707 -35.21 -30.00 -7.70
CA VAL A 707 -35.15 -30.12 -6.25
C VAL A 707 -36.16 -31.19 -5.86
N ASP A 708 -35.69 -32.25 -5.19
CA ASP A 708 -36.54 -33.38 -4.78
C ASP A 708 -37.35 -34.00 -5.96
N GLY A 709 -36.81 -33.92 -7.18
CA GLY A 709 -37.44 -34.44 -8.41
C GLY A 709 -38.30 -33.45 -9.18
N GLU A 710 -38.66 -32.31 -8.59
CA GLU A 710 -39.47 -31.26 -9.23
C GLU A 710 -38.58 -30.24 -9.97
N ARG A 711 -39.03 -29.74 -11.12
CA ARG A 711 -38.30 -28.72 -11.90
C ARG A 711 -38.29 -27.39 -11.14
N ALA A 712 -37.10 -26.88 -10.86
CA ALA A 712 -36.90 -25.76 -9.94
C ALA A 712 -36.26 -24.53 -10.60
N GLY A 713 -35.64 -24.69 -11.77
CA GLY A 713 -35.05 -23.56 -12.50
C GLY A 713 -34.40 -23.99 -13.80
N MET A 714 -33.97 -23.00 -14.58
CA MET A 714 -33.35 -23.18 -15.89
C MET A 714 -32.17 -22.24 -16.09
N ALA A 715 -31.23 -22.64 -16.94
CA ALA A 715 -30.13 -21.80 -17.39
C ALA A 715 -29.84 -22.02 -18.88
N PHE A 716 -29.51 -20.93 -19.57
CA PHE A 716 -29.19 -20.92 -21.00
C PHE A 716 -27.93 -20.08 -21.25
N ALA A 717 -27.09 -20.52 -22.17
CA ALA A 717 -25.87 -19.82 -22.53
C ALA A 717 -25.57 -19.92 -24.04
N LEU A 718 -24.76 -19.00 -24.53
CA LEU A 718 -24.22 -19.00 -25.90
C LEU A 718 -22.78 -18.51 -25.91
N PRO A 719 -21.98 -18.85 -26.94
CA PRO A 719 -20.75 -18.11 -27.21
C PRO A 719 -21.07 -16.61 -27.35
N LEU A 720 -20.20 -15.76 -26.81
CA LEU A 720 -20.37 -14.31 -26.79
C LEU A 720 -20.72 -13.73 -28.17
N GLU A 721 -20.06 -14.21 -29.23
CA GLU A 721 -20.24 -13.76 -30.61
C GLU A 721 -21.64 -14.03 -31.17
N ARG A 722 -22.36 -15.00 -30.59
CA ARG A 722 -23.74 -15.33 -30.95
C ARG A 722 -24.75 -14.56 -30.12
N ALA A 723 -24.35 -14.08 -28.95
CA ALA A 723 -25.17 -13.20 -28.13
C ALA A 723 -25.23 -11.76 -28.68
N THR A 724 -24.34 -11.41 -29.62
CA THR A 724 -24.21 -10.08 -30.24
C THR A 724 -24.59 -10.06 -31.72
N ALA A 725 -25.44 -10.99 -32.18
CA ALA A 725 -25.84 -11.04 -33.59
C ALA A 725 -26.57 -9.74 -34.02
N PRO A 726 -26.48 -9.31 -35.30
CA PRO A 726 -26.91 -7.98 -35.76
C PRO A 726 -28.39 -7.65 -35.52
N ASP A 727 -29.23 -8.66 -35.37
CA ASP A 727 -30.65 -8.58 -35.08
C ASP A 727 -30.96 -8.29 -33.60
N ARG A 728 -29.95 -8.22 -32.71
CA ARG A 728 -30.13 -7.98 -31.27
C ARG A 728 -28.87 -7.41 -30.58
N PRO A 729 -28.48 -6.14 -30.81
CA PRO A 729 -27.41 -5.52 -30.04
C PRO A 729 -27.85 -5.38 -28.58
N VAL A 730 -27.14 -6.04 -27.67
CA VAL A 730 -27.35 -5.98 -26.23
C VAL A 730 -26.12 -5.31 -25.62
N ASP A 731 -26.29 -4.18 -24.94
CA ASP A 731 -25.20 -3.46 -24.25
C ASP A 731 -24.52 -4.38 -23.23
N GLY A 732 -23.20 -4.30 -23.06
CA GLY A 732 -22.44 -5.32 -22.34
C GLY A 732 -21.82 -6.34 -23.31
N PRO A 733 -22.53 -7.39 -23.78
CA PRO A 733 -21.97 -8.33 -24.76
C PRO A 733 -21.34 -7.67 -25.98
N ALA A 734 -21.98 -6.63 -26.53
CA ALA A 734 -21.47 -5.90 -27.70
C ALA A 734 -20.19 -5.10 -27.42
N GLN A 735 -19.88 -4.84 -26.15
CA GLN A 735 -18.75 -4.04 -25.68
C GLN A 735 -17.76 -4.88 -24.83
N ASP A 736 -17.98 -6.20 -24.74
CA ASP A 736 -17.09 -7.08 -23.97
C ASP A 736 -15.69 -7.06 -24.62
N PRO A 737 -14.63 -6.86 -23.83
CA PRO A 737 -13.25 -6.70 -24.35
C PRO A 737 -12.71 -7.96 -25.05
N THR A 738 -13.40 -9.10 -24.92
CA THR A 738 -13.06 -10.38 -25.54
C THR A 738 -13.95 -10.73 -26.73
N LEU A 739 -14.87 -9.86 -27.14
CA LEU A 739 -15.74 -10.08 -28.29
C LEU A 739 -14.90 -10.37 -29.55
N GLY A 740 -15.24 -11.45 -30.25
CA GLY A 740 -14.55 -11.90 -31.46
C GLY A 740 -13.36 -12.81 -31.19
N ARG A 741 -12.98 -13.05 -29.93
CA ARG A 741 -11.89 -13.98 -29.56
C ARG A 741 -12.36 -15.42 -29.41
N GLY A 742 -13.66 -15.68 -29.31
CA GLY A 742 -14.21 -17.02 -29.09
C GLY A 742 -13.94 -17.57 -27.68
N THR A 743 -13.48 -16.74 -26.75
CA THR A 743 -13.01 -17.16 -25.41
C THR A 743 -14.04 -16.95 -24.30
N THR A 744 -15.25 -16.46 -24.62
CA THR A 744 -16.24 -16.11 -23.61
C THR A 744 -17.58 -16.81 -23.84
N LEU A 745 -18.08 -17.46 -22.80
CA LEU A 745 -19.45 -17.96 -22.76
C LEU A 745 -20.35 -16.91 -22.11
N TYR A 746 -21.34 -16.42 -22.85
CA TYR A 746 -22.33 -15.50 -22.34
C TYR A 746 -23.52 -16.27 -21.75
N SER A 747 -23.81 -16.03 -20.47
CA SER A 747 -25.00 -16.52 -19.77
C SER A 747 -26.20 -15.68 -20.21
N VAL A 748 -27.02 -16.27 -21.09
CA VAL A 748 -28.18 -15.61 -21.70
C VAL A 748 -29.29 -15.45 -20.68
N ASP A 749 -29.63 -16.53 -19.98
CA ASP A 749 -30.73 -16.56 -19.01
C ASP A 749 -30.38 -17.52 -17.87
N LEU A 750 -30.80 -17.16 -16.66
CA LEU A 750 -30.74 -18.03 -15.50
C LEU A 750 -31.88 -17.64 -14.56
N THR A 751 -32.89 -18.49 -14.51
CA THR A 751 -34.12 -18.20 -13.79
C THR A 751 -34.46 -19.34 -12.85
N VAL A 752 -34.81 -18.99 -11.61
CA VAL A 752 -35.21 -19.92 -10.55
C VAL A 752 -36.68 -19.68 -10.25
N ALA A 753 -37.46 -20.74 -10.17
CA ALA A 753 -38.86 -20.62 -9.81
C ALA A 753 -38.98 -20.09 -8.36
N PRO A 754 -39.85 -19.08 -8.09
CA PRO A 754 -39.91 -18.38 -6.80
C PRO A 754 -40.02 -19.30 -5.56
N GLU A 755 -40.77 -20.39 -5.68
CA GLU A 755 -40.98 -21.42 -4.66
C GLU A 755 -39.68 -22.16 -4.23
N PHE A 756 -38.65 -22.14 -5.07
CA PHE A 756 -37.33 -22.71 -4.80
C PHE A 756 -36.25 -21.65 -4.56
N ALA A 757 -36.61 -20.37 -4.51
CA ALA A 757 -35.68 -19.29 -4.19
C ALA A 757 -34.98 -19.52 -2.84
N GLY A 758 -33.69 -19.22 -2.77
CA GLY A 758 -32.88 -19.42 -1.56
C GLY A 758 -32.47 -20.86 -1.24
N ARG A 759 -32.91 -21.87 -2.02
CA ARG A 759 -32.54 -23.29 -1.85
C ARG A 759 -31.23 -23.70 -2.55
N GLY A 760 -30.51 -22.75 -3.15
CA GLY A 760 -29.23 -23.00 -3.83
C GLY A 760 -29.35 -23.32 -5.33
N VAL A 761 -30.57 -23.35 -5.88
CA VAL A 761 -30.83 -23.70 -7.30
C VAL A 761 -30.05 -22.82 -8.28
N GLY A 762 -30.11 -21.50 -8.12
CA GLY A 762 -29.41 -20.58 -9.03
C GLY A 762 -27.89 -20.73 -8.98
N ARG A 763 -27.33 -21.07 -7.80
CA ARG A 763 -25.90 -21.36 -7.65
C ARG A 763 -25.52 -22.64 -8.38
N ALA A 764 -26.30 -23.71 -8.22
CA ALA A 764 -26.06 -24.97 -8.90
C ALA A 764 -26.13 -24.82 -10.44
N LEU A 765 -27.10 -24.06 -10.94
CA LEU A 765 -27.22 -23.73 -12.37
C LEU A 765 -26.00 -22.94 -12.88
N LYS A 766 -25.55 -21.93 -12.13
CA LYS A 766 -24.38 -21.13 -12.50
C LYS A 766 -23.09 -21.93 -12.47
N GLU A 767 -22.91 -22.78 -11.45
CA GLU A 767 -21.78 -23.71 -11.35
C GLU A 767 -21.76 -24.67 -12.54
N ALA A 768 -22.92 -25.16 -12.99
CA ALA A 768 -23.00 -26.00 -14.19
C ALA A 768 -22.59 -25.25 -15.48
N GLN A 769 -23.00 -23.99 -15.65
CA GLN A 769 -22.53 -23.15 -16.78
C GLN A 769 -21.01 -22.91 -16.74
N VAL A 770 -20.48 -22.59 -15.56
CA VAL A 770 -19.03 -22.36 -15.35
C VAL A 770 -18.22 -23.63 -15.62
N GLU A 771 -18.68 -24.77 -15.12
CA GLU A 771 -18.00 -26.05 -15.35
C GLU A 771 -18.04 -26.46 -16.81
N PHE A 772 -19.18 -26.28 -17.47
CA PHE A 772 -19.30 -26.48 -18.91
C PHE A 772 -18.34 -25.58 -19.69
N ALA A 773 -18.28 -24.29 -19.34
CA ALA A 773 -17.41 -23.33 -19.99
C ALA A 773 -15.92 -23.73 -19.82
N ARG A 774 -15.53 -24.11 -18.61
CA ARG A 774 -14.17 -24.57 -18.30
C ARG A 774 -13.78 -25.80 -19.13
N ARG A 775 -14.66 -26.82 -19.20
CA ARG A 775 -14.41 -28.04 -20.01
C ARG A 775 -14.26 -27.77 -21.50
N ARG A 776 -14.85 -26.68 -21.99
CA ARG A 776 -14.81 -26.26 -23.39
C ARG A 776 -13.65 -25.29 -23.69
N GLY A 777 -12.83 -24.96 -22.70
CA GLY A 777 -11.67 -24.07 -22.86
C GLY A 777 -12.01 -22.59 -22.95
N TYR A 778 -13.19 -22.16 -22.49
CA TYR A 778 -13.49 -20.73 -22.37
C TYR A 778 -12.64 -20.09 -21.27
N ALA A 779 -12.25 -18.83 -21.47
CA ALA A 779 -11.53 -18.02 -20.48
C ALA A 779 -12.48 -17.29 -19.52
N PHE A 780 -13.70 -16.96 -19.96
CA PHE A 780 -14.68 -16.25 -19.14
C PHE A 780 -16.10 -16.80 -19.27
N VAL A 781 -16.88 -16.66 -18.19
CA VAL A 781 -18.35 -16.60 -18.27
C VAL A 781 -18.79 -15.17 -17.99
N SER A 782 -19.47 -14.55 -18.95
CA SER A 782 -20.03 -13.21 -18.79
C SER A 782 -21.54 -13.25 -18.57
N SER A 783 -22.09 -12.27 -17.86
CA SER A 783 -23.54 -12.11 -17.64
C SER A 783 -23.92 -10.66 -17.38
N ARG A 784 -25.18 -10.31 -17.64
CA ARG A 784 -25.78 -9.04 -17.26
C ARG A 784 -26.69 -9.22 -16.06
N ASN A 785 -26.49 -8.42 -15.02
CA ASN A 785 -27.36 -8.39 -13.85
C ASN A 785 -27.98 -6.99 -13.70
N ARG A 786 -29.31 -6.91 -13.58
CA ARG A 786 -29.98 -5.66 -13.20
C ARG A 786 -29.63 -5.33 -11.75
N GLU A 787 -29.16 -4.11 -11.51
CA GLU A 787 -28.85 -3.64 -10.17
C GLU A 787 -30.14 -3.60 -9.34
N GLU A 788 -30.02 -3.88 -8.03
CA GLU A 788 -31.12 -3.93 -7.03
C GLU A 788 -32.15 -5.08 -7.23
N ALA A 789 -32.42 -5.49 -8.46
CA ALA A 789 -33.36 -6.57 -8.78
C ALA A 789 -32.70 -7.97 -8.83
N ALA A 790 -31.38 -8.06 -9.05
CA ALA A 790 -30.65 -9.32 -9.20
C ALA A 790 -29.55 -9.55 -8.15
N ASP A 791 -29.68 -8.97 -6.95
CA ASP A 791 -28.71 -9.11 -5.85
C ASP A 791 -28.28 -10.56 -5.56
N PRO A 792 -29.19 -11.57 -5.56
CA PRO A 792 -28.77 -12.95 -5.36
C PRO A 792 -27.83 -13.48 -6.44
N MET A 793 -28.07 -13.12 -7.71
CA MET A 793 -27.19 -13.52 -8.83
C MET A 793 -25.85 -12.81 -8.77
N THR A 794 -25.83 -11.53 -8.39
CA THR A 794 -24.58 -10.78 -8.17
C THR A 794 -23.74 -11.42 -7.07
N ALA A 795 -24.36 -11.87 -5.96
CA ALA A 795 -23.65 -12.58 -4.90
C ALA A 795 -23.11 -13.94 -5.36
N ILE A 796 -23.84 -14.68 -6.20
CA ILE A 796 -23.40 -15.96 -6.79
C ILE A 796 -22.22 -15.72 -7.73
N ASN A 797 -22.34 -14.79 -8.67
CA ASN A 797 -21.26 -14.46 -9.60
C ASN A 797 -19.99 -14.10 -8.82
N ARG A 798 -20.06 -13.19 -7.85
CA ARG A 798 -18.95 -12.81 -6.98
C ARG A 798 -18.35 -14.00 -6.21
N ALA A 799 -19.18 -14.90 -5.67
CA ALA A 799 -18.71 -16.10 -4.97
C ALA A 799 -17.90 -17.04 -5.87
N LEU A 800 -18.19 -17.05 -7.17
CA LEU A 800 -17.46 -17.80 -8.19
C LEU A 800 -16.26 -17.03 -8.76
N GLY A 801 -15.96 -15.84 -8.25
CA GLY A 801 -14.88 -14.98 -8.76
C GLY A 801 -15.34 -13.98 -9.82
N GLY A 802 -16.63 -13.73 -9.99
CA GLY A 802 -17.11 -12.63 -10.81
C GLY A 802 -16.61 -11.28 -10.32
N PHE A 803 -16.23 -10.39 -11.22
CA PHE A 803 -16.02 -8.97 -10.96
C PHE A 803 -16.89 -8.13 -11.91
N VAL A 804 -17.27 -6.92 -11.49
CA VAL A 804 -18.00 -5.98 -12.36
C VAL A 804 -17.00 -5.36 -13.33
N ASP A 805 -17.26 -5.54 -14.62
CA ASP A 805 -16.42 -5.02 -15.71
C ASP A 805 -16.87 -3.62 -16.13
N ALA A 806 -18.19 -3.44 -16.27
CA ALA A 806 -18.82 -2.18 -16.64
C ALA A 806 -20.23 -2.08 -16.03
N ARG A 807 -20.73 -0.84 -15.92
CA ARG A 807 -22.12 -0.54 -15.56
C ARG A 807 -22.77 0.27 -16.67
N TYR A 808 -24.00 -0.08 -17.04
CA TYR A 808 -24.76 0.57 -18.10
C TYR A 808 -26.06 1.15 -17.56
N ALA A 809 -26.39 2.38 -17.95
CA ALA A 809 -27.63 3.09 -17.61
C ALA A 809 -28.71 2.91 -18.69
N GLU A 810 -29.94 3.35 -18.39
CA GLU A 810 -31.10 3.39 -19.31
C GLU A 810 -31.48 2.05 -19.96
N GLN A 811 -31.20 0.95 -19.27
CA GLN A 811 -31.48 -0.39 -19.80
C GLN A 811 -32.94 -0.79 -19.55
N TYR A 812 -33.48 -1.60 -20.47
CA TYR A 812 -34.82 -2.21 -20.40
C TYR A 812 -36.02 -1.24 -20.37
N GLY A 813 -35.91 -0.08 -21.04
CA GLY A 813 -37.05 0.82 -21.30
C GLY A 813 -37.58 1.60 -20.10
N GLY A 814 -36.83 1.65 -18.98
CA GLY A 814 -37.27 2.29 -17.75
C GLY A 814 -36.15 2.84 -16.85
N GLY A 815 -35.05 3.33 -17.45
CA GLY A 815 -33.97 3.99 -16.70
C GLY A 815 -33.10 3.05 -15.82
N GLY A 816 -33.25 1.72 -15.94
CA GLY A 816 -32.59 0.78 -15.04
C GLY A 816 -31.08 0.67 -15.26
N ARG A 817 -30.31 0.51 -14.18
CA ARG A 817 -28.86 0.22 -14.22
C ARG A 817 -28.59 -1.28 -14.30
N THR A 818 -27.56 -1.66 -15.05
CA THR A 818 -27.10 -3.06 -15.14
C THR A 818 -25.59 -3.16 -14.95
N ALA A 819 -25.18 -4.16 -14.16
CA ALA A 819 -23.80 -4.54 -14.03
C ALA A 819 -23.48 -5.67 -15.03
N TYR A 820 -22.44 -5.47 -15.83
CA TYR A 820 -21.84 -6.51 -16.65
C TYR A 820 -20.75 -7.21 -15.85
N VAL A 821 -20.92 -8.50 -15.63
CA VAL A 821 -20.09 -9.29 -14.71
C VAL A 821 -19.36 -10.36 -15.50
N ARG A 822 -18.05 -10.44 -15.26
CA ARG A 822 -17.16 -11.44 -15.88
C ARG A 822 -16.60 -12.37 -14.81
N ILE A 823 -16.80 -13.68 -14.98
CA ILE A 823 -16.22 -14.72 -14.13
C ILE A 823 -15.01 -15.30 -14.87
N PRO A 824 -13.78 -15.08 -14.38
CA PRO A 824 -12.58 -15.66 -14.96
C PRO A 824 -12.55 -17.17 -14.69
N LEU A 825 -12.18 -17.94 -15.72
CA LEU A 825 -12.04 -19.39 -15.67
C LEU A 825 -10.59 -19.85 -15.80
N THR A 826 -9.74 -18.98 -16.32
CA THR A 826 -8.30 -19.16 -16.46
C THR A 826 -7.56 -18.27 -15.46
N ALA A 827 -6.32 -18.64 -15.14
CA ALA A 827 -5.43 -17.76 -14.41
C ALA A 827 -5.25 -16.43 -15.17
N PRO A 828 -4.94 -15.32 -14.48
CA PRO A 828 -4.61 -14.06 -15.11
C PRO A 828 -3.54 -14.23 -16.20
N PRO A 829 -3.61 -13.46 -17.30
CA PRO A 829 -2.66 -13.60 -18.40
C PRO A 829 -1.23 -13.39 -17.89
N CYS A 830 -0.44 -14.45 -18.00
CA CYS A 830 0.95 -14.56 -17.56
C CYS A 830 1.85 -14.82 -18.77
N GLU A 831 1.70 -14.02 -19.81
CA GLU A 831 2.72 -14.05 -20.83
C GLU A 831 3.83 -13.08 -20.37
N PRO A 832 5.09 -13.53 -20.23
CA PRO A 832 6.20 -12.59 -20.11
C PRO A 832 6.14 -11.67 -21.33
N ASP A 833 6.13 -10.36 -21.11
CA ASP A 833 6.16 -9.41 -22.22
C ASP A 833 7.57 -9.43 -22.84
N SER A 834 7.64 -9.77 -24.12
CA SER A 834 8.77 -9.60 -25.07
C SER A 834 10.12 -10.24 -24.69
N ASP A 835 10.99 -10.40 -25.69
CA ASP A 835 12.40 -10.74 -25.46
C ASP A 835 12.97 -9.86 -24.34
N PRO A 836 13.87 -10.40 -23.50
CA PRO A 836 14.50 -9.57 -22.49
C PRO A 836 15.08 -8.32 -23.17
N PRO A 837 15.01 -7.15 -22.52
CA PRO A 837 15.42 -5.90 -23.14
C PRO A 837 16.79 -6.05 -23.82
N ALA A 838 16.99 -5.39 -24.95
CA ALA A 838 18.25 -5.43 -25.71
C ALA A 838 19.48 -4.92 -24.93
N PHE A 839 19.27 -4.43 -23.70
CA PHE A 839 20.31 -4.00 -22.79
C PHE A 839 20.59 -5.04 -21.69
N VAL A 840 21.81 -5.00 -21.16
CA VAL A 840 22.26 -5.78 -20.02
C VAL A 840 22.10 -4.93 -18.75
N ASP A 841 21.28 -5.39 -17.82
CA ASP A 841 20.99 -4.70 -16.55
C ASP A 841 21.98 -5.17 -15.47
N LEU A 842 22.79 -4.24 -14.98
CA LEU A 842 23.72 -4.40 -13.87
C LEU A 842 23.36 -3.45 -12.71
N ALA A 843 22.17 -2.85 -12.69
CA ALA A 843 21.74 -1.92 -11.67
C ALA A 843 20.73 -2.56 -10.70
N SER A 844 19.77 -3.32 -11.24
CA SER A 844 18.54 -3.63 -10.53
C SER A 844 18.57 -4.93 -9.74
N GLY A 845 19.67 -5.69 -9.71
CA GLY A 845 19.69 -7.07 -9.21
C GLY A 845 19.17 -7.27 -7.78
N ILE A 846 19.24 -6.26 -6.91
CA ILE A 846 18.63 -6.31 -5.57
C ILE A 846 17.11 -6.23 -5.66
N GLN A 847 16.56 -5.23 -6.35
CA GLN A 847 15.10 -5.04 -6.49
C GLN A 847 14.46 -6.08 -7.43
N ARG A 848 15.22 -6.51 -8.44
CA ARG A 848 14.86 -7.48 -9.48
C ARG A 848 15.89 -8.63 -9.50
N PRO A 849 15.81 -9.59 -8.57
CA PRO A 849 16.77 -10.70 -8.51
C PRO A 849 16.78 -11.61 -9.74
N PHE A 850 15.71 -11.64 -10.53
CA PHE A 850 15.62 -12.41 -11.78
C PHE A 850 15.08 -11.52 -12.92
N ARG A 851 15.64 -11.67 -14.13
CA ARG A 851 15.17 -10.99 -15.36
C ARG A 851 13.75 -11.47 -15.68
N ARG A 852 13.53 -12.78 -15.61
CA ARG A 852 12.20 -13.41 -15.74
C ARG A 852 11.64 -13.74 -14.35
N GLY A 853 10.33 -13.91 -14.24
CA GLY A 853 9.77 -14.44 -12.99
C GLY A 853 10.40 -15.81 -12.68
N ALA A 854 10.72 -16.07 -11.41
CA ALA A 854 11.22 -17.39 -11.01
C ALA A 854 10.23 -18.49 -11.50
N PRO A 855 10.69 -19.63 -12.04
CA PRO A 855 9.81 -20.62 -12.67
C PRO A 855 8.66 -21.07 -11.77
N GLY A 856 8.95 -21.34 -10.50
CA GLY A 856 7.96 -21.76 -9.51
C GLY A 856 6.92 -20.71 -9.15
N LEU A 857 7.15 -19.43 -9.50
CA LEU A 857 6.17 -18.37 -9.34
C LEU A 857 5.00 -18.58 -10.30
N ALA A 858 5.24 -18.95 -11.56
CA ALA A 858 4.17 -19.19 -12.55
C ALA A 858 3.17 -20.29 -12.13
N GLU A 859 3.57 -21.15 -11.18
CA GLU A 859 2.75 -22.21 -10.59
C GLU A 859 1.97 -21.74 -9.35
N ARG A 860 1.92 -20.44 -9.07
CA ARG A 860 1.29 -19.85 -7.87
C ARG A 860 -0.01 -19.15 -8.23
N ASP A 861 -1.04 -19.34 -7.41
CA ASP A 861 -2.20 -18.44 -7.42
C ASP A 861 -1.84 -17.13 -6.71
N LEU A 862 -1.71 -16.05 -7.49
CA LEU A 862 -1.40 -14.71 -7.00
C LEU A 862 -2.64 -13.79 -6.97
N GLU A 863 -3.80 -14.22 -7.47
CA GLU A 863 -4.99 -13.37 -7.47
C GLU A 863 -5.42 -13.02 -6.04
N GLY A 864 -5.50 -14.02 -5.16
CA GLY A 864 -5.82 -13.81 -3.74
C GLY A 864 -4.84 -12.83 -3.06
N PRO A 865 -3.54 -13.17 -2.98
CA PRO A 865 -2.53 -12.31 -2.37
C PRO A 865 -2.49 -10.88 -2.93
N LEU A 866 -2.73 -10.72 -4.24
CA LEU A 866 -2.72 -9.40 -4.89
C LEU A 866 -4.00 -8.60 -4.59
N ALA A 867 -5.17 -9.23 -4.68
CA ALA A 867 -6.46 -8.54 -4.61
C ALA A 867 -7.02 -8.42 -3.18
N SER A 868 -6.42 -9.09 -2.20
CA SER A 868 -6.94 -9.23 -0.83
C SER A 868 -5.95 -8.82 0.27
N LYS A 869 -4.97 -7.96 -0.04
CA LYS A 869 -3.87 -7.53 0.84
C LYS A 869 -4.20 -7.56 2.35
N LEU A 870 -3.40 -8.30 3.12
CA LEU A 870 -3.59 -8.52 4.55
C LEU A 870 -2.62 -7.73 5.42
N ASN A 871 -3.01 -7.54 6.69
CA ASN A 871 -2.12 -7.11 7.73
C ASN A 871 -1.50 -8.32 8.47
N LEU A 872 -0.22 -8.58 8.18
CA LEU A 872 0.50 -9.75 8.69
C LEU A 872 0.79 -9.73 10.21
N SER A 873 0.56 -8.61 10.90
CA SER A 873 0.70 -8.52 12.36
C SER A 873 -0.48 -9.15 13.12
N ASN A 874 -1.67 -9.18 12.53
CA ASN A 874 -2.87 -9.74 13.19
C ASN A 874 -3.23 -11.12 12.67
N PHE A 875 -2.82 -11.42 11.44
CA PHE A 875 -3.12 -12.65 10.73
C PHE A 875 -1.88 -13.15 10.01
N THR A 876 -1.87 -14.42 9.64
CA THR A 876 -0.86 -14.98 8.75
C THR A 876 -1.57 -15.75 7.66
N THR A 877 -0.85 -16.11 6.60
CA THR A 877 -1.33 -17.00 5.56
C THR A 877 -0.45 -18.24 5.49
N VAL A 878 -0.89 -19.24 4.72
CA VAL A 878 -0.11 -20.46 4.47
C VAL A 878 1.25 -20.12 3.85
N ASP A 879 1.28 -19.13 2.97
CA ASP A 879 2.48 -18.71 2.25
C ASP A 879 3.53 -18.07 3.15
N VAL A 880 3.08 -17.27 4.13
CA VAL A 880 3.96 -16.71 5.16
C VAL A 880 4.52 -17.83 6.05
N VAL A 881 3.72 -18.85 6.40
CA VAL A 881 4.22 -20.02 7.15
C VAL A 881 5.32 -20.73 6.36
N HIS A 882 5.07 -21.02 5.08
CA HIS A 882 6.05 -21.69 4.22
C HIS A 882 7.34 -20.89 4.07
N TYR A 883 7.23 -19.57 3.92
CA TYR A 883 8.39 -18.69 3.84
C TYR A 883 9.22 -18.69 5.12
N VAL A 884 8.57 -18.61 6.28
CA VAL A 884 9.25 -18.62 7.59
C VAL A 884 9.96 -19.95 7.84
N GLU A 885 9.36 -21.08 7.44
CA GLU A 885 10.01 -22.39 7.52
C GLU A 885 11.29 -22.45 6.67
N HIS A 886 11.26 -21.87 5.47
CA HIS A 886 12.43 -21.78 4.61
C HIS A 886 13.50 -20.89 5.26
N LEU A 887 13.15 -19.68 5.69
CA LEU A 887 14.08 -18.76 6.36
C LEU A 887 14.74 -19.40 7.58
N ARG A 888 13.98 -20.16 8.39
CA ARG A 888 14.52 -20.89 9.54
C ARG A 888 15.54 -21.95 9.13
N ALA A 889 15.33 -22.62 7.99
CA ALA A 889 16.27 -23.62 7.49
C ALA A 889 17.59 -23.00 7.01
N ILE A 890 17.57 -21.73 6.61
CA ILE A 890 18.72 -20.98 6.12
C ILE A 890 19.06 -19.79 7.03
N ALA A 891 18.80 -19.81 8.34
CA ALA A 891 19.06 -18.63 9.17
C ALA A 891 20.56 -18.23 9.15
N PRO A 892 20.91 -16.92 9.10
CA PRO A 892 22.30 -16.48 9.15
C PRO A 892 23.03 -16.99 10.38
N ARG A 893 24.31 -17.36 10.23
CA ARG A 893 25.12 -17.86 11.34
C ARG A 893 25.11 -16.89 12.54
N GLY A 894 24.87 -17.43 13.73
CA GLY A 894 24.81 -16.67 14.99
C GLY A 894 23.44 -16.08 15.33
N THR A 895 22.46 -16.19 14.41
CA THR A 895 21.10 -15.71 14.62
C THR A 895 20.10 -16.85 14.67
N TRP A 896 19.04 -16.71 15.46
CA TRP A 896 18.01 -17.74 15.60
C TRP A 896 16.58 -17.19 15.72
N HIS A 897 16.42 -15.89 15.61
CA HIS A 897 15.12 -15.23 15.58
C HIS A 897 15.06 -14.22 14.45
N VAL A 898 13.87 -13.91 13.95
CA VAL A 898 13.65 -12.93 12.89
C VAL A 898 12.43 -12.05 13.17
N TYR A 899 12.58 -10.77 12.87
CA TYR A 899 11.49 -9.82 12.74
C TYR A 899 11.35 -9.38 11.29
N PHE A 900 10.12 -9.27 10.81
CA PHE A 900 9.84 -8.71 9.48
C PHE A 900 9.68 -7.19 9.55
N THR A 901 10.00 -6.51 8.47
CA THR A 901 9.76 -5.08 8.25
C THR A 901 9.21 -4.87 6.84
N SER A 902 8.76 -3.66 6.55
CA SER A 902 8.22 -3.31 5.23
C SER A 902 9.24 -2.73 4.26
N SER A 903 10.45 -2.45 4.73
CA SER A 903 11.49 -1.77 3.95
C SER A 903 12.87 -2.02 4.54
N ARG A 904 13.88 -1.51 3.82
CA ARG A 904 15.26 -1.41 4.26
C ARG A 904 15.41 -0.55 5.51
N ASP A 905 14.94 0.69 5.49
CA ASP A 905 15.18 1.64 6.57
C ASP A 905 14.52 1.21 7.87
N GLU A 906 13.33 0.62 7.81
CA GLU A 906 12.66 0.07 8.98
C GLU A 906 13.44 -1.09 9.62
N THR A 907 14.33 -1.79 8.89
CA THR A 907 15.23 -2.78 9.52
C THR A 907 16.17 -2.13 10.54
N VAL A 908 16.65 -0.92 10.25
CA VAL A 908 17.54 -0.15 11.15
C VAL A 908 16.75 0.28 12.39
N ASP A 909 15.60 0.93 12.20
CA ASP A 909 14.75 1.39 13.29
C ASP A 909 14.26 0.24 14.20
N LYS A 910 13.91 -0.92 13.61
CA LYS A 910 13.50 -2.09 14.39
C LYS A 910 14.68 -2.72 15.12
N CYS A 911 15.84 -2.82 14.49
CA CYS A 911 17.06 -3.32 15.14
C CYS A 911 17.48 -2.45 16.33
N LEU A 912 17.51 -1.12 16.17
CA LEU A 912 17.82 -0.18 17.26
C LEU A 912 16.85 -0.32 18.43
N ARG A 913 15.57 -0.60 18.17
CA ARG A 913 14.60 -0.88 19.23
C ARG A 913 14.88 -2.22 19.93
N CYS A 914 15.22 -3.30 19.21
CA CYS A 914 15.66 -4.55 19.83
C CYS A 914 16.87 -4.32 20.75
N LEU A 915 17.85 -3.56 20.27
CA LEU A 915 19.04 -3.19 21.03
C LEU A 915 18.68 -2.34 22.26
N ARG A 916 17.81 -1.33 22.13
CA ARG A 916 17.36 -0.48 23.25
C ARG A 916 16.70 -1.28 24.37
N VAL A 917 15.90 -2.29 24.03
CA VAL A 917 15.25 -3.16 25.03
C VAL A 917 16.28 -3.91 25.87
N ARG A 918 17.42 -4.27 25.27
CA ARG A 918 18.52 -5.00 25.95
C ARG A 918 19.60 -4.08 26.51
N ARG A 919 19.70 -2.85 26.00
CA ARG A 919 20.62 -1.79 26.40
C ARG A 919 19.85 -0.49 26.62
N PRO A 920 19.16 -0.31 27.77
CA PRO A 920 18.26 0.82 28.01
C PRO A 920 18.94 2.20 27.92
N GLU A 921 20.24 2.26 28.22
CA GLU A 921 21.03 3.49 28.16
C GLU A 921 21.60 3.81 26.78
N ALA A 922 21.49 2.89 25.80
CA ALA A 922 22.10 3.07 24.50
C ALA A 922 21.46 4.25 23.74
N ARG A 923 22.24 5.26 23.36
CA ARG A 923 21.81 6.43 22.58
C ARG A 923 22.57 6.58 21.26
N ILE A 924 23.66 5.86 21.03
CA ILE A 924 24.56 6.08 19.89
C ILE A 924 24.73 4.80 19.09
N ALA A 925 24.41 4.83 17.80
CA ALA A 925 24.74 3.74 16.88
C ALA A 925 26.03 4.08 16.14
N VAL A 926 26.92 3.09 15.97
CA VAL A 926 28.22 3.31 15.32
C VAL A 926 28.20 2.67 13.94
N GLY A 927 28.50 3.45 12.90
CA GLY A 927 28.62 2.97 11.52
C GLY A 927 30.07 3.01 11.03
N LEU A 928 30.28 2.64 9.77
CA LEU A 928 31.56 2.83 9.06
C LEU A 928 31.42 3.94 8.02
N ALA A 929 32.50 4.70 7.79
CA ALA A 929 32.62 5.59 6.64
C ALA A 929 32.41 4.78 5.35
N GLY A 930 31.72 5.37 4.37
CA GLY A 930 31.27 4.68 3.15
C GLY A 930 30.16 3.65 3.35
N GLY A 931 29.65 3.48 4.57
CA GLY A 931 28.53 2.60 4.88
C GLY A 931 27.18 3.18 4.45
N TYR A 932 26.20 2.33 4.19
CA TYR A 932 24.86 2.71 3.77
C TYR A 932 23.82 1.69 4.20
N VAL A 933 22.81 2.15 4.94
CA VAL A 933 21.73 1.29 5.47
C VAL A 933 20.33 1.79 5.11
N GLY A 934 20.25 2.86 4.30
CA GLY A 934 19.01 3.55 3.97
C GLY A 934 19.13 5.07 4.07
N HIS A 935 18.11 5.81 3.62
CA HIS A 935 18.12 7.27 3.61
C HIS A 935 16.73 7.97 3.72
N THR A 936 15.70 7.21 4.00
CA THR A 936 14.31 7.64 4.25
C THR A 936 14.02 7.90 5.73
N THR A 937 14.50 7.06 6.66
CA THR A 937 14.36 7.34 8.10
C THR A 937 15.57 8.08 8.65
N ALA A 938 15.36 8.87 9.68
CA ALA A 938 16.40 9.62 10.36
C ALA A 938 17.47 8.69 10.97
N ALA A 939 17.07 7.54 11.51
CA ALA A 939 17.99 6.53 12.02
C ALA A 939 18.90 6.00 10.91
N ALA A 940 18.32 5.57 9.79
CA ALA A 940 19.07 5.07 8.65
C ALA A 940 19.99 6.15 8.03
N ARG A 941 19.49 7.38 7.83
CA ARG A 941 20.33 8.51 7.35
C ARG A 941 21.49 8.82 8.28
N SER A 942 21.27 8.81 9.58
CA SER A 942 22.30 9.17 10.56
C SER A 942 23.43 8.14 10.61
N LEU A 943 23.11 6.87 10.35
CA LEU A 943 24.07 5.77 10.31
C LEU A 943 24.77 5.63 8.94
N SER A 944 24.09 5.99 7.85
CA SER A 944 24.64 6.03 6.50
C SER A 944 25.66 7.15 6.31
N ASP A 945 26.56 6.96 5.36
CA ASP A 945 27.49 7.99 4.89
C ASP A 945 26.72 9.05 4.05
N PRO A 946 26.86 10.36 4.37
CA PRO A 946 26.14 11.43 3.68
C PRO A 946 26.64 11.71 2.26
N ALA A 947 27.78 11.15 1.84
CA ALA A 947 28.37 11.48 0.54
C ALA A 947 27.37 11.29 -0.61
N GLY A 948 27.12 12.37 -1.36
CA GLY A 948 26.19 12.40 -2.49
C GLY A 948 24.73 12.68 -2.13
N PHE A 949 24.40 12.98 -0.87
CA PHE A 949 23.07 13.42 -0.43
C PHE A 949 23.06 14.92 -0.07
N PRO A 950 21.89 15.58 -0.08
CA PRO A 950 21.77 16.98 0.35
C PRO A 950 21.93 17.12 1.86
N GLU A 951 22.57 18.22 2.28
CA GLU A 951 22.73 18.58 3.68
C GLU A 951 21.65 19.57 4.15
N PRO A 952 21.16 19.47 5.40
CA PRO A 952 21.54 18.48 6.41
C PRO A 952 20.95 17.08 6.17
N PHE A 953 21.80 16.05 6.13
CA PHE A 953 21.41 14.67 5.83
C PHE A 953 20.93 13.89 7.07
N GLY A 954 21.83 13.66 8.03
CA GLY A 954 21.53 12.98 9.29
C GLY A 954 20.72 13.85 10.26
N LEU A 955 20.06 13.20 11.23
CA LEU A 955 19.42 13.87 12.36
C LEU A 955 20.18 13.60 13.66
N TYR A 956 20.48 12.33 13.94
CA TYR A 956 21.20 11.91 15.13
C TYR A 956 22.72 12.01 14.90
N PRO A 957 23.51 12.40 15.92
CA PRO A 957 24.96 12.53 15.83
C PRO A 957 25.64 11.16 16.00
N PHE A 958 25.29 10.20 15.15
CA PHE A 958 25.89 8.87 15.17
C PHE A 958 27.31 8.90 14.58
N PRO A 959 28.33 8.39 15.30
CA PRO A 959 29.71 8.38 14.83
C PRO A 959 29.89 7.35 13.72
N ARG A 960 30.83 7.66 12.82
CA ARG A 960 31.27 6.78 11.74
C ARG A 960 32.76 6.54 11.88
N LEU A 961 33.14 5.27 12.03
CA LEU A 961 34.55 4.87 12.11
C LEU A 961 35.17 4.86 10.72
N PRO A 962 36.48 5.09 10.57
CA PRO A 962 37.14 4.86 9.30
C PRO A 962 37.00 3.39 8.89
N HIS A 963 36.71 3.13 7.61
CA HIS A 963 36.48 1.76 7.13
C HIS A 963 37.80 0.94 7.16
N PRO A 964 37.79 -0.34 7.57
CA PRO A 964 39.01 -1.16 7.68
C PRO A 964 39.74 -1.35 6.35
N ALA A 965 38.99 -1.47 5.24
CA ALA A 965 39.57 -1.52 3.89
C ALA A 965 40.31 -0.24 3.43
N VAL A 966 40.18 0.87 4.17
CA VAL A 966 40.80 2.17 3.84
C VAL A 966 41.86 2.54 4.84
N ALA A 967 41.53 2.50 6.14
CA ALA A 967 42.43 2.94 7.20
C ALA A 967 43.22 1.79 7.86
N GLY A 968 42.90 0.54 7.50
CA GLY A 968 43.44 -0.64 8.16
C GLY A 968 42.62 -1.04 9.39
N VAL A 969 42.61 -2.34 9.67
CA VAL A 969 41.82 -2.96 10.74
C VAL A 969 42.17 -2.37 12.12
N ALA A 970 43.46 -2.19 12.42
CA ALA A 970 43.92 -1.66 13.69
C ALA A 970 43.34 -0.27 13.98
N ARG A 971 43.41 0.66 13.00
CA ARG A 971 42.88 2.01 13.16
C ARG A 971 41.37 2.03 13.35
N THR A 972 40.62 1.17 12.65
CA THR A 972 39.17 1.06 12.85
C THR A 972 38.84 0.59 14.27
N CYS A 973 39.56 -0.42 14.78
CA CYS A 973 39.37 -0.90 16.14
C CYS A 973 39.75 0.16 17.20
N GLU A 974 40.84 0.90 16.99
CA GLU A 974 41.23 2.03 17.85
C GLU A 974 40.16 3.12 17.86
N ALA A 975 39.59 3.46 16.69
CA ALA A 975 38.52 4.44 16.60
C ALA A 975 37.25 3.99 17.33
N LEU A 976 36.97 2.68 17.36
CA LEU A 976 35.88 2.13 18.18
C LEU A 976 36.19 2.27 19.68
N ASP A 977 37.43 1.99 20.08
CA ASP A 977 37.89 2.17 21.47
C ASP A 977 37.78 3.66 21.88
N GLU A 978 38.10 4.60 20.99
CA GLU A 978 37.93 6.06 21.19
C GLU A 978 36.46 6.44 21.41
N VAL A 979 35.55 5.97 20.54
CA VAL A 979 34.09 6.21 20.67
C VAL A 979 33.56 5.67 22.00
N VAL A 980 34.00 4.48 22.42
CA VAL A 980 33.60 3.89 23.70
C VAL A 980 34.21 4.67 24.88
N ALA A 981 35.45 5.14 24.78
CA ALA A 981 36.08 5.95 25.81
C ALA A 981 35.39 7.32 25.98
N GLU A 982 34.92 7.91 24.88
CA GLU A 982 34.22 9.20 24.87
C GLU A 982 32.80 9.09 25.45
N HIS A 983 32.04 8.07 25.02
CA HIS A 983 30.61 8.02 25.31
C HIS A 983 30.20 6.98 26.36
N GLY A 984 31.09 6.05 26.73
CA GLY A 984 30.77 4.88 27.55
C GLY A 984 30.15 3.74 26.74
N ALA A 985 30.49 2.50 27.06
CA ALA A 985 30.04 1.33 26.29
C ALA A 985 28.52 1.12 26.38
N GLU A 986 27.93 1.41 27.54
CA GLU A 986 26.50 1.29 27.83
C GLU A 986 25.63 2.23 26.98
N THR A 987 26.20 3.35 26.52
CA THR A 987 25.49 4.31 25.66
C THR A 987 25.58 3.94 24.18
N VAL A 988 26.37 2.93 23.82
CA VAL A 988 26.48 2.45 22.44
C VAL A 988 25.47 1.34 22.18
N PHE A 989 24.67 1.50 21.12
CA PHE A 989 23.74 0.49 20.61
C PHE A 989 24.47 -0.72 20.08
N GLY A 990 25.49 -0.49 19.26
CA GLY A 990 26.26 -1.52 18.58
C GLY A 990 27.02 -0.93 17.39
N LEU A 991 27.90 -1.75 16.81
CA LEU A 991 28.60 -1.46 15.57
C LEU A 991 27.85 -2.09 14.40
N PHE A 992 27.45 -1.27 13.43
CA PHE A 992 26.76 -1.70 12.22
C PHE A 992 27.75 -1.72 11.06
N VAL A 993 27.87 -2.89 10.41
CA VAL A 993 28.79 -3.11 9.29
C VAL A 993 28.05 -3.72 8.12
N GLU A 994 28.22 -3.17 6.93
CA GLU A 994 27.87 -3.89 5.71
C GLU A 994 28.94 -4.95 5.43
N VAL A 995 28.52 -6.17 5.10
CA VAL A 995 29.46 -7.21 4.66
C VAL A 995 30.13 -6.77 3.36
N VAL A 996 29.32 -6.24 2.45
CA VAL A 996 29.73 -5.51 1.25
C VAL A 996 28.95 -4.19 1.24
N GLY A 997 29.67 -3.07 1.25
CA GLY A 997 29.08 -1.75 1.19
C GLY A 997 28.31 -1.54 -0.12
N GLU A 998 27.00 -1.32 -0.05
CA GLU A 998 26.14 -1.16 -1.23
C GLU A 998 26.54 0.08 -2.05
N ARG A 999 26.93 1.17 -1.38
CA ARG A 999 27.35 2.41 -2.06
C ARG A 999 28.86 2.55 -2.22
N SER A 1000 29.65 1.97 -1.34
CA SER A 1000 31.12 2.09 -1.39
C SER A 1000 31.80 0.93 -2.09
N GLY A 1001 31.24 -0.29 -2.01
CA GLY A 1001 31.88 -1.52 -2.45
C GLY A 1001 32.99 -2.04 -1.55
N TRP A 1002 33.23 -1.40 -0.40
CA TRP A 1002 34.20 -1.91 0.58
C TRP A 1002 33.65 -3.14 1.29
N THR A 1003 34.53 -4.04 1.71
CA THR A 1003 34.15 -5.31 2.30
C THR A 1003 34.66 -5.47 3.73
N VAL A 1004 33.88 -6.15 4.57
CA VAL A 1004 34.26 -6.53 5.94
C VAL A 1004 34.26 -8.05 6.04
N GLU A 1005 35.44 -8.64 5.91
CA GLU A 1005 35.63 -10.11 5.84
C GLU A 1005 36.95 -10.53 6.51
N GLY A 1006 37.15 -11.84 6.65
CA GLY A 1006 38.40 -12.43 7.14
C GLY A 1006 38.90 -11.82 8.45
N GLU A 1007 40.13 -11.31 8.43
CA GLU A 1007 40.77 -10.65 9.58
C GLU A 1007 39.99 -9.44 10.09
N ALA A 1008 39.39 -8.64 9.19
CA ALA A 1008 38.64 -7.45 9.59
C ALA A 1008 37.38 -7.84 10.39
N ALA A 1009 36.62 -8.83 9.92
CA ALA A 1009 35.44 -9.31 10.64
C ALA A 1009 35.81 -9.90 12.02
N ALA A 1010 36.89 -10.69 12.09
CA ALA A 1010 37.38 -11.26 13.35
C ALA A 1010 37.84 -10.18 14.34
N ALA A 1011 38.61 -9.19 13.88
CA ALA A 1011 39.11 -8.12 14.74
C ALA A 1011 37.98 -7.21 15.25
N LEU A 1012 37.00 -6.87 14.41
CA LEU A 1012 35.84 -6.09 14.83
C LEU A 1012 34.99 -6.85 15.84
N ARG A 1013 34.80 -8.17 15.67
CA ARG A 1013 34.14 -9.00 16.67
C ARG A 1013 34.86 -8.95 18.02
N VAL A 1014 36.18 -9.11 18.02
CA VAL A 1014 37.01 -9.02 19.24
C VAL A 1014 36.91 -7.63 19.88
N ALA A 1015 36.93 -6.57 19.09
CA ALA A 1015 36.80 -5.20 19.59
C ALA A 1015 35.41 -4.94 20.19
N CYS A 1016 34.35 -5.44 19.56
CA CYS A 1016 32.99 -5.39 20.10
C CYS A 1016 32.87 -6.18 21.42
N ASP A 1017 33.45 -7.38 21.50
CA ASP A 1017 33.41 -8.23 22.69
C ASP A 1017 34.14 -7.61 23.87
N ARG A 1018 35.28 -6.95 23.61
CA ARG A 1018 36.05 -6.22 24.63
C ARG A 1018 35.21 -5.18 25.38
N HIS A 1019 34.27 -4.54 24.69
CA HIS A 1019 33.39 -3.51 25.26
C HIS A 1019 31.98 -4.03 25.57
N GLY A 1020 31.69 -5.29 25.28
CA GLY A 1020 30.35 -5.87 25.41
C GLY A 1020 29.30 -5.14 24.58
N ILE A 1021 29.65 -4.67 23.38
CA ILE A 1021 28.73 -4.03 22.44
C ILE A 1021 28.35 -5.01 21.30
N PRO A 1022 27.11 -5.00 20.82
CA PRO A 1022 26.69 -5.88 19.72
C PRO A 1022 27.33 -5.53 18.37
N LEU A 1023 27.61 -6.55 17.56
CA LEU A 1023 27.98 -6.43 16.15
C LEU A 1023 26.77 -6.75 15.26
N VAL A 1024 26.36 -5.80 14.43
CA VAL A 1024 25.22 -5.96 13.50
C VAL A 1024 25.75 -5.96 12.07
N ALA A 1025 25.49 -7.03 11.33
CA ALA A 1025 25.85 -7.14 9.92
C ALA A 1025 24.68 -6.71 9.02
N VAL A 1026 24.98 -6.09 7.89
CA VAL A 1026 24.00 -5.70 6.85
C VAL A 1026 24.30 -6.48 5.59
N GLU A 1027 23.30 -7.24 5.13
CA GLU A 1027 23.40 -8.27 4.08
C GLU A 1027 22.65 -7.88 2.79
N THR A 1028 22.20 -6.64 2.63
CA THR A 1028 21.41 -6.22 1.46
C THR A 1028 22.13 -6.51 0.13
N ALA A 1029 23.46 -6.37 0.08
CA ALA A 1029 24.26 -6.64 -1.13
C ALA A 1029 24.71 -8.10 -1.29
N THR A 1030 24.55 -8.95 -0.27
CA THR A 1030 25.22 -10.26 -0.16
C THR A 1030 24.27 -11.43 0.10
N GLY A 1031 23.17 -11.16 0.79
CA GLY A 1031 22.19 -12.17 1.21
C GLY A 1031 21.36 -12.76 0.06
N GLY A 1032 20.75 -13.91 0.33
CA GLY A 1032 19.94 -14.64 -0.65
C GLY A 1032 20.77 -15.28 -1.75
N TYR A 1033 21.92 -15.86 -1.42
CA TYR A 1033 22.84 -16.57 -2.34
C TYR A 1033 23.65 -15.70 -3.30
N ARG A 1034 23.64 -14.37 -3.14
CA ARG A 1034 24.32 -13.44 -4.06
C ARG A 1034 25.84 -13.55 -4.03
N CYS A 1035 26.43 -13.90 -2.89
CA CYS A 1035 27.87 -14.07 -2.78
C CYS A 1035 28.41 -15.30 -3.52
N GLY A 1036 27.59 -16.35 -3.69
CA GLY A 1036 28.01 -17.65 -4.24
C GLY A 1036 28.53 -18.65 -3.20
N ASP A 1037 28.79 -18.22 -1.96
CA ASP A 1037 29.42 -19.05 -0.92
C ASP A 1037 28.45 -19.55 0.17
N GLY A 1038 27.14 -19.50 -0.09
CA GLY A 1038 26.09 -19.81 0.89
C GLY A 1038 24.90 -18.87 0.78
N ALA A 1039 23.95 -18.98 1.71
CA ALA A 1039 22.77 -18.12 1.71
C ALA A 1039 23.12 -16.67 2.11
N TRP A 1040 24.14 -16.47 2.96
CA TRP A 1040 24.55 -15.16 3.49
C TRP A 1040 26.06 -14.93 3.36
N GLY A 1041 26.47 -13.67 3.23
CA GLY A 1041 27.89 -13.30 3.20
C GLY A 1041 28.61 -13.59 4.52
N VAL A 1042 27.95 -13.40 5.66
CA VAL A 1042 28.47 -13.69 7.01
C VAL A 1042 28.75 -15.17 7.24
N ASP A 1043 28.17 -16.08 6.44
CA ASP A 1043 28.49 -17.51 6.52
C ASP A 1043 29.95 -17.76 6.10
N GLY A 1044 30.52 -16.87 5.27
CA GLY A 1044 31.92 -16.89 4.86
C GLY A 1044 32.91 -16.22 5.83
N TRP A 1045 32.45 -15.67 6.96
CA TRP A 1045 33.37 -15.16 7.99
C TRP A 1045 34.14 -16.31 8.68
N PRO A 1046 35.27 -16.03 9.36
CA PRO A 1046 36.04 -17.07 10.05
C PRO A 1046 35.21 -17.83 11.10
N ASP A 1047 35.58 -19.08 11.37
CA ASP A 1047 34.93 -19.89 12.40
C ASP A 1047 34.96 -19.20 13.77
N GLY A 1048 33.85 -19.25 14.49
CA GLY A 1048 33.68 -18.57 15.77
C GLY A 1048 33.36 -17.07 15.66
N VAL A 1049 33.37 -16.48 14.46
CA VAL A 1049 32.95 -15.09 14.22
C VAL A 1049 31.51 -15.07 13.76
N ALA A 1050 30.64 -14.45 14.55
CA ALA A 1050 29.24 -14.26 14.19
C ALA A 1050 28.73 -12.89 14.66
N PRO A 1051 27.81 -12.27 13.90
CA PRO A 1051 27.11 -11.07 14.35
C PRO A 1051 26.04 -11.41 15.39
N ASP A 1052 25.67 -10.42 16.20
CA ASP A 1052 24.54 -10.48 17.12
C ASP A 1052 23.20 -10.23 16.40
N GLY A 1053 23.25 -9.54 15.25
CA GLY A 1053 22.09 -9.34 14.39
C GLY A 1053 22.47 -9.16 12.93
N VAL A 1054 21.54 -9.48 12.04
CA VAL A 1054 21.69 -9.36 10.58
C VAL A 1054 20.49 -8.63 9.98
N LEU A 1055 20.74 -7.56 9.24
CA LEU A 1055 19.72 -6.82 8.50
C LEU A 1055 19.73 -7.24 7.04
N TRP A 1056 18.59 -7.64 6.50
CA TRP A 1056 18.49 -8.03 5.09
C TRP A 1056 17.23 -7.47 4.44
N TYR A 1057 17.43 -6.82 3.29
CA TYR A 1057 16.36 -6.28 2.46
C TYR A 1057 16.41 -6.86 1.05
N PRO A 1058 15.51 -7.81 0.70
CA PRO A 1058 15.46 -8.44 -0.62
C PRO A 1058 14.75 -7.61 -1.72
N GLY A 1059 14.34 -6.38 -1.42
CA GLY A 1059 13.58 -5.53 -2.35
C GLY A 1059 12.06 -5.54 -2.12
N GLY A 1060 11.37 -4.57 -2.72
CA GLY A 1060 9.93 -4.36 -2.55
C GLY A 1060 9.53 -3.99 -1.12
N GLN A 1061 8.40 -4.53 -0.68
CA GLN A 1061 7.78 -4.25 0.63
C GLN A 1061 8.03 -5.38 1.63
N LEU A 1062 9.30 -5.71 1.86
CA LEU A 1062 9.72 -6.80 2.77
C LEU A 1062 11.17 -6.58 3.21
N GLY A 1063 11.43 -6.63 4.51
CA GLY A 1063 12.76 -6.64 5.11
C GLY A 1063 12.82 -7.53 6.35
N HIS A 1064 14.04 -7.81 6.82
CA HIS A 1064 14.31 -8.79 7.87
C HIS A 1064 15.34 -8.27 8.85
N VAL A 1065 15.09 -8.50 10.13
CA VAL A 1065 16.04 -8.30 11.23
C VAL A 1065 16.22 -9.65 11.91
N PHE A 1066 17.27 -10.37 11.56
CA PHE A 1066 17.66 -11.59 12.27
C PHE A 1066 18.44 -11.20 13.52
N VAL A 1067 18.22 -11.89 14.63
CA VAL A 1067 18.89 -11.62 15.90
C VAL A 1067 19.28 -12.90 16.63
N SER A 1068 20.32 -12.80 17.46
CA SER A 1068 20.68 -13.82 18.45
C SER A 1068 19.69 -13.83 19.63
N ASP A 1069 19.71 -14.89 20.43
CA ASP A 1069 18.92 -15.01 21.66
C ASP A 1069 19.14 -13.82 22.61
N ALA A 1070 20.35 -13.26 22.62
CA ALA A 1070 20.71 -12.11 23.45
C ALA A 1070 19.92 -10.85 23.08
N LEU A 1071 19.54 -10.71 21.81
CA LEU A 1071 18.81 -9.56 21.27
C LEU A 1071 17.33 -9.84 21.02
N TYR A 1072 16.87 -11.08 21.19
CA TYR A 1072 15.46 -11.44 21.04
C TYR A 1072 14.57 -10.70 22.03
N VAL A 1073 13.43 -10.22 21.56
CA VAL A 1073 12.36 -9.56 22.32
C VAL A 1073 11.09 -10.39 22.19
N GLU A 1074 10.78 -11.14 23.26
CA GLU A 1074 9.63 -12.07 23.32
C GLU A 1074 8.27 -11.35 23.30
N LYS A 1075 8.21 -10.11 23.82
CA LYS A 1075 7.00 -9.28 23.86
C LYS A 1075 7.15 -8.10 22.90
N PRO A 1076 7.07 -8.30 21.58
CA PRO A 1076 7.48 -7.32 20.56
C PRO A 1076 6.41 -6.25 20.31
N LEU A 1077 5.47 -5.99 21.23
CA LEU A 1077 4.38 -5.04 20.97
C LEU A 1077 4.90 -3.63 20.61
N THR A 1078 6.12 -3.28 21.01
CA THR A 1078 6.83 -2.04 20.64
C THR A 1078 7.61 -2.15 19.32
N LEU A 1079 7.87 -3.35 18.83
CA LEU A 1079 8.55 -3.66 17.57
C LEU A 1079 7.58 -3.91 16.41
N ILE A 1080 6.37 -4.38 16.69
CA ILE A 1080 5.33 -4.64 15.68
C ILE A 1080 4.93 -3.32 15.04
N SER A 1081 4.94 -3.27 13.71
CA SER A 1081 4.36 -2.16 12.97
C SER A 1081 2.93 -2.53 12.54
N THR A 1082 2.18 -1.56 12.00
CA THR A 1082 0.87 -1.86 11.39
C THR A 1082 1.02 -2.76 10.18
N TRP A 1083 2.22 -2.91 9.61
CA TRP A 1083 2.43 -3.70 8.41
C TRP A 1083 3.88 -4.17 8.35
N ASP A 1084 4.12 -5.47 8.53
CA ASP A 1084 5.46 -6.08 8.52
C ASP A 1084 5.60 -6.99 7.29
N GLY A 1085 5.40 -6.41 6.10
CA GLY A 1085 5.60 -7.07 4.82
C GLY A 1085 4.34 -7.28 3.95
N ASP A 1086 4.54 -7.39 2.63
CA ASP A 1086 3.54 -7.73 1.61
C ASP A 1086 3.51 -9.23 1.35
N GLU A 1087 2.34 -9.87 1.35
CA GLU A 1087 2.22 -11.29 1.01
C GLU A 1087 2.77 -11.60 -0.40
N VAL A 1088 2.52 -10.73 -1.38
CA VAL A 1088 3.09 -10.88 -2.73
C VAL A 1088 4.62 -10.79 -2.72
N CYS A 1089 5.20 -9.89 -1.92
CA CYS A 1089 6.65 -9.80 -1.77
C CYS A 1089 7.22 -11.02 -1.05
N VAL A 1090 6.51 -11.57 -0.06
CA VAL A 1090 6.88 -12.81 0.64
C VAL A 1090 6.89 -13.99 -0.33
N ILE A 1091 5.82 -14.20 -1.09
CA ILE A 1091 5.74 -15.30 -2.08
C ILE A 1091 6.85 -15.15 -3.12
N ARG A 1092 7.05 -13.94 -3.67
CA ARG A 1092 8.10 -13.69 -4.67
C ARG A 1092 9.48 -13.98 -4.10
N THR A 1093 9.81 -13.44 -2.93
CA THR A 1093 11.13 -13.68 -2.30
C THR A 1093 11.31 -15.15 -1.96
N HIS A 1094 10.26 -15.85 -1.54
CA HIS A 1094 10.32 -17.28 -1.28
C HIS A 1094 10.68 -18.07 -2.55
N GLU A 1095 10.00 -17.81 -3.66
CA GLU A 1095 10.29 -18.44 -4.95
C GLU A 1095 11.67 -18.05 -5.51
N HIS A 1096 12.09 -16.80 -5.29
CA HIS A 1096 13.45 -16.36 -5.64
C HIS A 1096 14.52 -17.12 -4.86
N LEU A 1097 14.34 -17.37 -3.56
CA LEU A 1097 15.29 -18.16 -2.76
C LEU A 1097 15.32 -19.63 -3.21
N ARG A 1098 14.16 -20.22 -3.51
CA ARG A 1098 14.05 -21.59 -4.06
C ARG A 1098 14.75 -21.73 -5.41
N ALA A 1099 14.66 -20.72 -6.27
CA ALA A 1099 15.34 -20.70 -7.55
C ALA A 1099 16.85 -20.41 -7.40
N ALA A 1100 17.24 -19.44 -6.56
CA ALA A 1100 18.63 -19.03 -6.43
C ALA A 1100 19.51 -20.14 -5.85
N ARG A 1101 19.01 -20.94 -4.90
CA ARG A 1101 19.77 -22.03 -4.26
C ARG A 1101 20.17 -23.16 -5.23
N THR A 1102 19.53 -23.28 -6.38
CA THR A 1102 19.81 -24.33 -7.38
C THR A 1102 20.74 -23.85 -8.48
N LEU A 1103 21.10 -22.56 -8.48
CA LEU A 1103 22.00 -21.97 -9.45
C LEU A 1103 23.44 -22.02 -8.93
N ASP A 1104 24.36 -22.45 -9.79
CA ASP A 1104 25.81 -22.23 -9.59
C ASP A 1104 26.18 -20.89 -10.24
N PRO A 1105 26.57 -19.85 -9.46
CA PRO A 1105 26.90 -18.53 -9.98
C PRO A 1105 28.36 -18.38 -10.45
N THR A 1106 29.19 -19.43 -10.35
CA THR A 1106 30.66 -19.33 -10.55
C THR A 1106 31.05 -18.69 -11.89
N ASP A 1107 30.52 -19.21 -13.00
CA ASP A 1107 30.81 -18.71 -14.35
C ASP A 1107 30.40 -17.24 -14.56
N ARG A 1108 29.26 -16.85 -13.97
CA ARG A 1108 28.72 -15.48 -14.00
C ARG A 1108 29.56 -14.54 -13.15
N ILE A 1109 30.02 -14.99 -11.98
CA ILE A 1109 30.94 -14.22 -11.13
C ILE A 1109 32.24 -13.97 -11.88
N GLU A 1110 32.84 -15.00 -12.50
CA GLU A 1110 34.07 -14.85 -13.30
C GLU A 1110 33.90 -13.92 -14.51
N ALA A 1111 32.75 -13.96 -15.18
CA ALA A 1111 32.44 -13.06 -16.28
C ALA A 1111 32.27 -11.60 -15.81
N LEU A 1112 31.57 -11.40 -14.67
CA LEU A 1112 31.42 -10.09 -14.04
C LEU A 1112 32.78 -9.52 -13.60
N ASP A 1113 33.63 -10.34 -12.97
CA ASP A 1113 34.97 -9.97 -12.54
C ASP A 1113 35.83 -9.47 -13.70
N ARG A 1114 35.83 -10.20 -14.82
CA ARG A 1114 36.54 -9.78 -16.04
C ARG A 1114 36.02 -8.45 -16.59
N LEU A 1115 34.72 -8.18 -16.51
CA LEU A 1115 34.14 -6.90 -16.93
C LEU A 1115 34.61 -5.76 -16.01
N VAL A 1116 34.47 -5.91 -14.69
CA VAL A 1116 34.78 -4.81 -13.75
C VAL A 1116 36.27 -4.53 -13.62
N LEU A 1117 37.14 -5.56 -13.73
CA LEU A 1117 38.58 -5.38 -13.77
C LEU A 1117 39.02 -4.61 -15.02
N ALA A 1118 38.47 -4.95 -16.18
CA ALA A 1118 38.78 -4.25 -17.43
C ALA A 1118 38.28 -2.79 -17.44
N LEU A 1119 37.16 -2.52 -16.76
CA LEU A 1119 36.69 -1.15 -16.53
C LEU A 1119 37.60 -0.38 -15.59
N ALA A 1120 38.00 -0.98 -14.48
CA ALA A 1120 38.92 -0.37 -13.52
C ALA A 1120 40.25 0.00 -14.19
N GLU A 1121 40.81 -0.89 -15.01
CA GLU A 1121 42.05 -0.65 -15.76
C GLU A 1121 41.96 0.60 -16.66
N ARG A 1122 40.88 0.72 -17.45
CA ARG A 1122 40.68 1.85 -18.38
C ARG A 1122 40.36 3.18 -17.69
N THR A 1123 39.75 3.10 -16.50
CA THR A 1123 39.34 4.28 -15.75
C THR A 1123 40.34 4.70 -14.67
N GLY A 1124 41.44 3.96 -14.51
CA GLY A 1124 42.36 4.14 -13.38
C GLY A 1124 41.70 3.89 -12.02
N GLY A 1125 40.62 3.10 -12.01
CA GLY A 1125 39.79 2.83 -10.86
C GLY A 1125 40.22 1.60 -10.05
N ALA A 1126 39.43 1.29 -9.01
CA ALA A 1126 39.61 0.12 -8.17
C ALA A 1126 38.31 -0.68 -8.07
N VAL A 1127 38.41 -2.01 -8.08
CA VAL A 1127 37.26 -2.91 -7.94
C VAL A 1127 36.96 -3.16 -6.45
N GLY A 1128 35.68 -3.27 -6.12
CA GLY A 1128 35.19 -3.72 -4.82
C GLY A 1128 33.98 -4.66 -4.95
N GLY A 1129 33.46 -5.13 -3.81
CA GLY A 1129 32.32 -6.05 -3.74
C GLY A 1129 32.68 -7.54 -3.79
N ARG A 1130 31.66 -8.40 -3.72
CA ARG A 1130 31.77 -9.89 -3.68
C ARG A 1130 30.59 -10.60 -4.38
N GLY A 1131 30.84 -11.80 -4.94
CA GLY A 1131 29.88 -12.58 -5.72
C GLY A 1131 29.25 -11.86 -6.92
N LEU A 1132 27.93 -11.86 -7.02
CA LEU A 1132 27.17 -11.12 -8.04
C LEU A 1132 26.86 -9.68 -7.62
N TYR A 1133 27.68 -9.09 -6.75
CA TYR A 1133 27.67 -7.68 -6.41
C TYR A 1133 29.09 -7.11 -6.53
N ARG A 1134 29.33 -6.27 -7.53
CA ARG A 1134 30.63 -5.62 -7.75
C ARG A 1134 30.47 -4.12 -7.82
N THR A 1135 31.57 -3.43 -7.57
CA THR A 1135 31.66 -1.99 -7.79
C THR A 1135 32.97 -1.64 -8.49
N VAL A 1136 32.98 -0.50 -9.17
CA VAL A 1136 34.20 0.12 -9.70
C VAL A 1136 34.26 1.55 -9.21
N ARG A 1137 35.26 1.87 -8.39
CA ARG A 1137 35.53 3.23 -7.92
C ARG A 1137 36.47 3.94 -8.87
N MET A 1138 36.12 5.15 -9.27
CA MET A 1138 36.86 6.02 -10.20
C MET A 1138 36.55 7.49 -9.90
N ASP A 1139 37.06 8.41 -10.72
CA ASP A 1139 36.65 9.82 -10.65
C ASP A 1139 35.13 9.99 -10.85
N ALA A 1140 34.51 10.92 -10.12
CA ALA A 1140 33.05 11.11 -10.15
C ALA A 1140 32.51 11.50 -11.52
N ARG A 1141 33.22 12.38 -12.25
CA ARG A 1141 32.82 12.77 -13.62
C ARG A 1141 33.00 11.61 -14.57
N LEU A 1142 34.10 10.86 -14.42
CA LEU A 1142 34.34 9.67 -15.24
C LEU A 1142 33.27 8.60 -15.04
N ARG A 1143 32.80 8.39 -13.81
CA ARG A 1143 31.67 7.49 -13.52
C ARG A 1143 30.43 7.89 -14.30
N ASP A 1144 30.09 9.18 -14.34
CA ASP A 1144 28.93 9.68 -15.09
C ASP A 1144 29.07 9.47 -16.60
N VAL A 1145 30.30 9.63 -17.13
CA VAL A 1145 30.63 9.32 -18.53
C VAL A 1145 30.44 7.82 -18.80
N VAL A 1146 30.95 6.93 -17.94
CA VAL A 1146 30.78 5.48 -18.09
C VAL A 1146 29.31 5.06 -18.04
N VAL A 1147 28.51 5.64 -17.13
CA VAL A 1147 27.05 5.41 -17.09
C VAL A 1147 26.39 5.84 -18.39
N THR A 1148 26.77 7.01 -18.92
CA THR A 1148 26.22 7.56 -20.17
C THR A 1148 26.59 6.69 -21.38
N ILE A 1149 27.86 6.31 -21.52
CA ILE A 1149 28.34 5.41 -22.56
C ILE A 1149 27.65 4.06 -22.44
N GLY A 1150 27.59 3.49 -21.24
CA GLY A 1150 26.90 2.24 -20.96
C GLY A 1150 25.48 2.27 -21.50
N ARG A 1151 24.68 3.28 -21.13
CA ARG A 1151 23.32 3.44 -21.64
C ARG A 1151 23.26 3.51 -23.18
N SER A 1152 24.21 4.20 -23.82
CA SER A 1152 24.27 4.32 -25.29
C SER A 1152 24.53 2.98 -26.00
N VAL A 1153 25.20 2.04 -25.34
CA VAL A 1153 25.52 0.70 -25.89
C VAL A 1153 24.66 -0.42 -25.28
N GLY A 1154 23.63 -0.06 -24.51
CA GLY A 1154 22.72 -1.02 -23.89
C GLY A 1154 23.33 -1.77 -22.71
N VAL A 1155 24.04 -1.08 -21.82
CA VAL A 1155 24.50 -1.60 -20.51
C VAL A 1155 24.09 -0.60 -19.43
N VAL A 1156 23.30 -1.04 -18.46
CA VAL A 1156 22.77 -0.18 -17.41
C VAL A 1156 23.48 -0.47 -16.09
N PHE A 1157 23.97 0.57 -15.43
CA PHE A 1157 24.71 0.47 -14.18
C PHE A 1157 23.98 1.14 -13.02
N GLY A 1158 24.17 0.60 -11.82
CA GLY A 1158 23.80 1.26 -10.58
C GLY A 1158 24.80 2.36 -10.22
N CYS A 1159 24.39 3.25 -9.33
CA CYS A 1159 25.20 4.38 -8.87
C CYS A 1159 25.33 4.35 -7.35
N GLY A 1160 26.57 4.29 -6.84
CA GLY A 1160 26.87 4.27 -5.41
C GLY A 1160 27.14 5.65 -4.83
N ALA A 1161 28.15 5.75 -3.99
CA ALA A 1161 28.73 7.03 -3.55
C ALA A 1161 29.34 7.78 -4.76
N PRO A 1162 29.60 9.10 -4.66
CA PRO A 1162 30.28 9.84 -5.72
C PRO A 1162 31.56 9.11 -6.20
N GLY A 1163 31.65 8.85 -7.51
CA GLY A 1163 32.76 8.08 -8.09
C GLY A 1163 32.64 6.56 -8.02
N VAL A 1164 31.55 6.00 -7.50
CA VAL A 1164 31.34 4.55 -7.43
C VAL A 1164 30.26 4.10 -8.40
N LEU A 1165 30.66 3.23 -9.34
CA LEU A 1165 29.77 2.50 -10.23
C LEU A 1165 29.37 1.17 -9.57
N VAL A 1166 28.09 0.81 -9.58
CA VAL A 1166 27.58 -0.44 -9.00
C VAL A 1166 27.16 -1.40 -10.11
N CYS A 1167 27.54 -2.68 -9.96
CA CYS A 1167 27.23 -3.78 -10.86
C CYS A 1167 26.58 -4.94 -10.06
N ALA A 1168 25.26 -5.04 -10.12
CA ALA A 1168 24.44 -6.05 -9.49
C ALA A 1168 23.52 -6.71 -10.54
N PRO A 1169 24.01 -7.72 -11.30
CA PRO A 1169 23.17 -8.46 -12.23
C PRO A 1169 22.08 -9.28 -11.52
N ALA A 1170 21.03 -9.62 -12.26
CA ALA A 1170 20.08 -10.66 -11.88
C ALA A 1170 20.74 -12.05 -11.88
N PHE A 1171 20.22 -12.99 -11.11
CA PHE A 1171 20.75 -14.35 -10.94
C PHE A 1171 20.75 -15.17 -12.24
N ASP A 1172 19.77 -14.94 -13.11
CA ASP A 1172 19.55 -15.62 -14.39
C ASP A 1172 20.19 -14.87 -15.59
N GLN A 1173 20.96 -13.81 -15.36
CA GLN A 1173 21.75 -13.16 -16.41
C GLN A 1173 23.01 -13.99 -16.70
N THR A 1174 23.13 -14.53 -17.90
CA THR A 1174 24.16 -15.54 -18.24
C THR A 1174 25.57 -14.95 -18.29
N ALA A 1175 26.59 -15.81 -18.22
CA ALA A 1175 27.97 -15.39 -18.43
C ALA A 1175 28.17 -14.74 -19.81
N GLU A 1176 27.48 -15.23 -20.85
CA GLU A 1176 27.55 -14.63 -22.21
C GLU A 1176 26.90 -13.24 -22.27
N ASP A 1177 25.81 -12.99 -21.54
CA ASP A 1177 25.24 -11.63 -21.41
C ASP A 1177 26.29 -10.64 -20.86
N LEU A 1178 27.04 -11.05 -19.83
CA LEU A 1178 28.08 -10.24 -19.19
C LEU A 1178 29.30 -10.04 -20.10
N ILE A 1179 29.71 -11.09 -20.82
CA ILE A 1179 30.75 -11.01 -21.86
C ILE A 1179 30.31 -10.07 -22.99
N GLY A 1180 29.05 -10.15 -23.41
CA GLY A 1180 28.46 -9.25 -24.40
C GLY A 1180 28.42 -7.79 -23.94
N ALA A 1181 28.09 -7.54 -22.67
CA ALA A 1181 28.19 -6.20 -22.08
C ALA A 1181 29.63 -5.66 -22.15
N ARG A 1182 30.62 -6.49 -21.80
CA ARG A 1182 32.04 -6.14 -21.93
C ARG A 1182 32.44 -5.82 -23.37
N ARG A 1183 32.04 -6.66 -24.34
CA ARG A 1183 32.36 -6.47 -25.77
C ARG A 1183 31.77 -5.18 -26.34
N ARG A 1184 30.62 -4.73 -25.84
CA ARG A 1184 29.98 -3.47 -26.27
C ARG A 1184 30.58 -2.25 -25.58
N LEU A 1185 30.84 -2.36 -24.28
CA LEU A 1185 31.23 -1.23 -23.44
C LEU A 1185 32.68 -0.81 -23.63
N LEU A 1186 33.62 -1.77 -23.61
CA LEU A 1186 35.05 -1.43 -23.61
C LEU A 1186 35.49 -0.69 -24.89
N PRO A 1187 35.09 -1.10 -26.11
CA PRO A 1187 35.45 -0.34 -27.31
C PRO A 1187 34.88 1.08 -27.32
N ALA A 1188 33.62 1.25 -26.89
CA ALA A 1188 33.00 2.57 -26.82
C ALA A 1188 33.69 3.48 -25.78
N LEU A 1189 34.21 2.90 -24.70
CA LEU A 1189 35.03 3.62 -23.74
C LEU A 1189 36.41 3.99 -24.33
N ASP A 1190 37.05 3.06 -25.03
CA ASP A 1190 38.34 3.28 -25.69
C ASP A 1190 38.23 4.40 -26.76
N ASP A 1191 37.13 4.44 -27.53
CA ASP A 1191 36.81 5.51 -28.48
C ASP A 1191 36.59 6.87 -27.77
N ALA A 1192 35.90 6.87 -26.63
CA ALA A 1192 35.68 8.09 -25.83
C ALA A 1192 36.99 8.63 -25.21
N VAL A 1193 37.91 7.74 -24.81
CA VAL A 1193 39.26 8.11 -24.38
C VAL A 1193 40.04 8.70 -25.55
N ALA A 1194 40.02 8.08 -26.73
CA ALA A 1194 40.69 8.58 -27.93
C ALA A 1194 40.15 9.96 -28.37
N ALA A 1195 38.85 10.20 -28.20
CA ALA A 1195 38.20 11.47 -28.49
C ALA A 1195 38.43 12.56 -27.42
N GLY A 1196 39.16 12.26 -26.34
CA GLY A 1196 39.41 13.19 -25.22
C GLY A 1196 38.18 13.50 -24.36
N VAL A 1197 37.11 12.71 -24.49
CA VAL A 1197 35.88 12.82 -23.68
C VAL A 1197 36.11 12.24 -22.28
N VAL A 1198 36.96 11.22 -22.19
CA VAL A 1198 37.51 10.69 -20.93
C VAL A 1198 38.92 11.24 -20.76
N PRO A 1199 39.31 11.80 -19.61
CA PRO A 1199 40.69 12.21 -19.36
C PRO A 1199 41.62 11.02 -19.52
N GLY A 1200 42.36 10.98 -20.64
CA GLY A 1200 43.32 9.91 -20.89
C GLY A 1200 44.55 10.06 -19.99
N ARG A 1201 45.12 8.93 -19.54
CA ARG A 1201 46.57 8.89 -19.38
C ARG A 1201 47.16 9.06 -20.77
N GLN A 1202 48.02 10.06 -20.98
CA GLN A 1202 48.92 10.02 -22.12
C GLN A 1202 49.75 8.71 -22.02
N PRO A 1203 50.02 8.05 -23.15
CA PRO A 1203 50.50 6.66 -23.22
C PRO A 1203 51.77 6.41 -22.40
#